data_AF-A0A971XCM9-F1
#
_entry.id   AF-A0A971XCM9-F1
#
_cell.length_a   1.000
_cell.length_b   1.000
_cell.length_c   1.000
_cell.angle_alpha   90.00
_cell.angle_beta   90.00
_cell.angle_gamma   90.00
#
_symmetry.space_group_name_H-M   'P 1'
#
loop_
_entity.id
_entity.type
_entity.pdbx_description
1 polymer ?
#
loop_
_entity_poly.entity_id
_entity_poly.type
_entity_poly.pdbx_seq_one_letter_code
_entity_poly.pdbx_strand_id
1 'polypeptide(L)'
;MNIYTNNKNLNVFLALVILFTTVMVFPTSVKAADKEVGDVAGLQDAINSAVEGDVITLADGFTFANATLTVANVNVTIDGGNKVWNAGSIKVEGAGTGSLTIKNLKMDGSNNITTRLLTNKASNGTLILEEMEFYNANAMGALDISTSGNAKTELNRVHIHDNIAAAAGPAIYLGANSNADINYSTIENNSGLQAAYECGAIGGKGFSANLEINNTVFRNNINKAVNTKVYGGGGGAISFNSFNKGTITINESLFEGNSTNGPDGDKRATYDGGAINIFNMKKDAKLDIKNSSFINNIAYDDGGAILIQTEGSGNGDVVDKIYFTNNTFYGNKAYGVDNAAYSGGAIQIYANVGFTGTLHTKAKFVGNTFTYNEVGGNSETDGTAGGSAIGLSMASFRSTMKIYLDNNLFVGNAIIDENGDRDYIENVISLSNYIENTNAKDINIGLNPDVNLINDALGKYEVEPVVNHTEKVAGVKNEPILTIPIKPEGVAENKSAEQTGADQRGYARDKDFGAVEIAWIKYDANGGIFDIDELTEYDGTVYYEPNSDGDFTDKITTYYSVGNIDGNTSVVDGNETLKANLDGKVFKGWSTDPGATEPDENYPVGQELTYVDDNLTLYAVWGEDTPSPEPSDKLTVNYNGNGHTSGNVPTDKIEYDSGDTVEVLNGKGLEKEGYIFKGWSTDRYSEKVQYLAGDTFIIKENTTLYAVWEKDDY
;
A
#
# COMPACT_ATOMS: atom_id res chain seq x y z
N MET A 1 -29.53 40.09 21.82
CA MET A 1 -29.27 40.98 20.65
C MET A 1 -28.39 40.20 19.67
N ASN A 2 -28.99 39.77 18.56
CA ASN A 2 -28.41 39.17 17.34
C ASN A 2 -27.58 37.87 17.43
N ILE A 3 -28.32 36.75 17.38
CA ILE A 3 -28.24 35.65 16.39
C ILE A 3 -27.17 35.80 15.30
N TYR A 4 -26.31 34.77 15.09
CA TYR A 4 -26.09 34.13 13.77
C TYR A 4 -25.51 32.72 13.89
N THR A 5 -26.02 31.87 13.01
CA THR A 5 -26.02 30.42 12.91
C THR A 5 -24.77 29.77 12.30
N ASN A 6 -24.58 28.49 12.68
CA ASN A 6 -23.90 27.44 11.93
C ASN A 6 -24.08 27.52 10.40
N ASN A 7 -23.01 27.25 9.65
CA ASN A 7 -23.04 26.29 8.55
C ASN A 7 -21.63 25.88 8.11
N LYS A 8 -21.32 24.60 8.30
CA LYS A 8 -20.24 23.88 7.61
C LYS A 8 -20.58 23.87 6.12
N ASN A 9 -19.74 24.51 5.30
CA ASN A 9 -19.87 24.44 3.85
C ASN A 9 -19.17 23.18 3.32
N LEU A 10 -20.02 22.30 2.80
CA LEU A 10 -19.74 21.24 1.85
C LEU A 10 -19.07 21.83 0.60
N ASN A 11 -17.77 21.60 0.40
CA ASN A 11 -17.08 21.97 -0.83
C ASN A 11 -17.42 20.96 -1.94
N VAL A 12 -18.54 21.22 -2.61
CA VAL A 12 -18.87 20.65 -3.91
C VAL A 12 -18.01 21.35 -4.97
N PHE A 13 -17.25 20.57 -5.73
CA PHE A 13 -16.52 21.00 -6.93
C PHE A 13 -17.48 21.68 -7.92
N LEU A 14 -17.31 22.98 -8.16
CA LEU A 14 -17.99 23.71 -9.23
C LEU A 14 -17.00 23.91 -10.39
N ALA A 15 -17.19 23.15 -11.47
CA ALA A 15 -16.45 23.31 -12.71
C ALA A 15 -16.82 24.63 -13.41
N LEU A 16 -15.82 25.43 -13.73
CA LEU A 16 -15.94 26.69 -14.47
C LEU A 16 -16.08 26.38 -15.97
N VAL A 17 -17.27 26.52 -16.54
CA VAL A 17 -17.50 26.42 -17.99
C VAL A 17 -17.40 27.81 -18.61
N ILE A 18 -16.36 28.02 -19.42
CA ILE A 18 -16.21 29.19 -20.29
C ILE A 18 -17.06 28.98 -21.56
N LEU A 19 -18.05 29.85 -21.75
CA LEU A 19 -18.97 29.83 -22.89
C LEU A 19 -18.29 30.40 -24.15
N PHE A 20 -17.81 29.54 -25.05
CA PHE A 20 -17.52 29.92 -26.43
C PHE A 20 -18.72 29.57 -27.31
N THR A 21 -19.44 30.58 -27.79
CA THR A 21 -20.48 30.40 -28.82
C THR A 21 -19.84 30.07 -30.15
N THR A 22 -19.68 28.77 -30.43
CA THR A 22 -19.51 28.23 -31.78
C THR A 22 -20.84 27.65 -32.24
N VAL A 23 -21.20 27.92 -33.50
CA VAL A 23 -22.42 27.42 -34.13
C VAL A 23 -22.40 25.88 -34.07
N MET A 24 -23.18 25.31 -33.13
CA MET A 24 -23.37 23.87 -32.98
C MET A 24 -24.25 23.39 -34.13
N VAL A 25 -23.61 22.86 -35.17
CA VAL A 25 -24.27 21.83 -35.98
C VAL A 25 -24.33 20.62 -35.06
N PHE A 26 -25.49 20.34 -34.46
CA PHE A 26 -25.68 19.08 -33.73
C PHE A 26 -25.49 17.94 -34.74
N PRO A 27 -24.43 17.11 -34.65
CA PRO A 27 -24.49 15.83 -35.33
C PRO A 27 -25.69 15.11 -34.73
N THR A 28 -26.60 14.65 -35.59
CA THR A 28 -27.63 13.69 -35.21
C THR A 28 -26.93 12.57 -34.44
N SER A 29 -27.26 12.40 -33.15
CA SER A 29 -26.79 11.26 -32.38
C SER A 29 -27.39 10.00 -33.01
N VAL A 30 -26.60 9.35 -33.86
CA VAL A 30 -26.88 7.98 -34.27
C VAL A 30 -26.73 7.18 -32.99
N LYS A 31 -27.82 6.61 -32.49
CA LYS A 31 -27.81 5.74 -31.32
C LYS A 31 -26.83 4.59 -31.61
N ALA A 32 -25.87 4.36 -30.70
CA ALA A 32 -25.02 3.18 -30.73
C ALA A 32 -25.89 1.93 -30.94
N ALA A 33 -25.52 1.10 -31.91
CA ALA A 33 -26.24 -0.12 -32.21
C ALA A 33 -25.49 -1.30 -31.59
N ASP A 34 -26.18 -2.08 -30.75
CA ASP A 34 -25.68 -3.39 -30.34
C ASP A 34 -25.72 -4.32 -31.55
N LYS A 35 -24.54 -4.75 -32.00
CA LYS A 35 -24.37 -5.64 -33.16
C LYS A 35 -23.87 -6.99 -32.67
N GLU A 36 -24.65 -8.04 -32.85
CA GLU A 36 -24.17 -9.40 -32.61
C GLU A 36 -23.55 -9.98 -33.89
N VAL A 37 -22.36 -10.57 -33.79
CA VAL A 37 -21.63 -11.17 -34.91
C VAL A 37 -21.30 -12.64 -34.62
N GLY A 38 -21.32 -13.48 -35.66
CA GLY A 38 -21.12 -14.94 -35.55
C GLY A 38 -19.74 -15.45 -35.99
N ASP A 39 -18.92 -14.62 -36.60
CA ASP A 39 -17.58 -15.00 -37.07
C ASP A 39 -16.65 -13.78 -37.21
N VAL A 40 -15.37 -14.05 -37.46
CA VAL A 40 -14.32 -13.03 -37.61
C VAL A 40 -14.61 -12.07 -38.77
N ALA A 41 -15.18 -12.54 -39.89
CA ALA A 41 -15.48 -11.68 -41.03
C ALA A 41 -16.56 -10.65 -40.66
N GLY A 42 -17.65 -11.10 -40.03
CA GLY A 42 -18.70 -10.24 -39.52
C GLY A 42 -18.21 -9.26 -38.47
N LEU A 43 -17.30 -9.68 -37.58
CA LEU A 43 -16.65 -8.79 -36.61
C LEU A 43 -15.86 -7.67 -37.30
N GLN A 44 -15.03 -8.01 -38.29
CA GLN A 44 -14.24 -7.04 -39.03
C GLN A 44 -15.12 -6.05 -39.82
N ASP A 45 -16.19 -6.53 -40.46
CA ASP A 45 -17.15 -5.69 -41.17
C ASP A 45 -17.90 -4.76 -40.22
N ALA A 46 -18.28 -5.25 -39.04
CA ALA A 46 -18.95 -4.45 -38.02
C ALA A 46 -18.06 -3.31 -37.49
N ILE A 47 -16.76 -3.55 -37.30
CA ILE A 47 -15.78 -2.52 -36.89
C ILE A 47 -15.57 -1.49 -38.01
N ASN A 48 -15.37 -1.93 -39.25
CA ASN A 48 -15.12 -1.03 -40.37
C ASN A 48 -16.32 -0.11 -40.69
N SER A 49 -17.52 -0.54 -40.33
CA SER A 49 -18.78 0.22 -40.49
C SER A 49 -19.29 0.83 -39.19
N ALA A 50 -18.50 0.78 -38.12
CA ALA A 50 -18.90 1.27 -36.81
C ALA A 50 -19.09 2.80 -36.81
N VAL A 51 -20.03 3.24 -35.98
CA VAL A 51 -20.18 4.64 -35.58
C VAL A 51 -19.75 4.82 -34.13
N GLU A 52 -19.66 6.08 -33.70
CA GLU A 52 -19.26 6.43 -32.35
C GLU A 52 -20.08 5.71 -31.27
N GLY A 53 -19.39 4.95 -30.42
CA GLY A 53 -19.96 4.24 -29.27
C GLY A 53 -20.58 2.88 -29.59
N ASP A 54 -20.45 2.36 -30.81
CA ASP A 54 -20.99 1.03 -31.15
C ASP A 54 -20.39 -0.07 -30.26
N VAL A 55 -21.25 -1.02 -29.87
CA VAL A 55 -20.88 -2.23 -29.11
C VAL A 55 -21.16 -3.46 -29.97
N ILE A 56 -20.12 -4.27 -30.18
CA ILE A 56 -20.16 -5.48 -30.99
C ILE A 56 -20.01 -6.68 -30.06
N THR A 57 -21.05 -7.51 -29.98
CA THR A 57 -21.07 -8.71 -29.12
C THR A 57 -20.75 -9.96 -29.93
N LEU A 58 -19.91 -10.84 -29.38
CA LEU A 58 -19.64 -12.15 -29.98
C LEU A 58 -20.77 -13.14 -29.62
N ALA A 59 -21.44 -13.70 -30.65
CA ALA A 59 -22.52 -14.68 -30.47
C ALA A 59 -22.03 -15.99 -29.83
N ASP A 60 -22.89 -16.73 -29.13
CA ASP A 60 -22.50 -17.98 -28.43
C ASP A 60 -21.84 -19.04 -29.33
N GLY A 61 -22.20 -19.07 -30.62
CA GLY A 61 -21.60 -19.93 -31.64
C GLY A 61 -20.48 -19.27 -32.45
N PHE A 62 -19.80 -18.23 -31.91
CA PHE A 62 -18.81 -17.48 -32.65
C PHE A 62 -17.69 -18.39 -33.21
N THR A 63 -17.40 -18.24 -34.51
CA THR A 63 -16.33 -18.98 -35.16
C THR A 63 -15.00 -18.24 -35.02
N PHE A 64 -14.15 -18.71 -34.10
CA PHE A 64 -12.82 -18.15 -33.84
C PHE A 64 -11.81 -18.52 -34.93
N ALA A 65 -11.01 -17.54 -35.36
CA ALA A 65 -9.92 -17.70 -36.33
C ALA A 65 -8.91 -16.56 -36.16
N ASN A 66 -7.88 -16.48 -37.01
CA ASN A 66 -7.04 -15.29 -37.06
C ASN A 66 -7.88 -14.06 -37.44
N ALA A 67 -7.77 -12.98 -36.67
CA ALA A 67 -8.50 -11.74 -36.91
C ALA A 67 -7.54 -10.56 -37.07
N THR A 68 -7.85 -9.67 -38.02
CA THR A 68 -7.18 -8.36 -38.15
C THR A 68 -8.20 -7.26 -37.92
N LEU A 69 -8.06 -6.55 -36.80
CA LEU A 69 -8.98 -5.52 -36.34
C LEU A 69 -8.35 -4.13 -36.54
N THR A 70 -9.16 -3.14 -36.90
CA THR A 70 -8.68 -1.78 -37.19
C THR A 70 -9.08 -0.82 -36.07
N VAL A 71 -8.13 0.01 -35.60
CA VAL A 71 -8.46 1.19 -34.80
C VAL A 71 -9.09 2.25 -35.72
N ALA A 72 -10.39 2.48 -35.54
CA ALA A 72 -11.19 3.39 -36.35
C ALA A 72 -11.07 4.86 -35.87
N ASN A 73 -11.71 5.80 -36.59
CA ASN A 73 -11.79 7.21 -36.17
C ASN A 73 -12.84 7.46 -35.08
N VAL A 74 -13.55 6.42 -34.67
CA VAL A 74 -14.63 6.42 -33.69
C VAL A 74 -14.29 5.42 -32.58
N ASN A 75 -14.92 5.59 -31.42
CA ASN A 75 -14.78 4.66 -30.31
C ASN A 75 -15.69 3.44 -30.52
N VAL A 76 -15.12 2.24 -30.49
CA VAL A 76 -15.83 0.97 -30.72
C VAL A 76 -15.48 -0.02 -29.61
N THR A 77 -16.47 -0.74 -29.10
CA THR A 77 -16.26 -1.81 -28.11
C THR A 77 -16.59 -3.17 -28.70
N ILE A 78 -15.74 -4.17 -28.45
CA ILE A 78 -15.99 -5.59 -28.65
C ILE A 78 -16.22 -6.21 -27.29
N ASP A 79 -17.42 -6.77 -27.07
CA ASP A 79 -17.73 -7.56 -25.88
C ASP A 79 -17.65 -9.05 -26.21
N GLY A 80 -16.63 -9.71 -25.65
CA GLY A 80 -16.40 -11.14 -25.80
C GLY A 80 -17.38 -12.02 -25.03
N GLY A 81 -18.15 -11.47 -24.08
CA GLY A 81 -19.11 -12.24 -23.28
C GLY A 81 -18.49 -13.43 -22.54
N ASN A 82 -17.26 -13.27 -22.04
CA ASN A 82 -16.43 -14.26 -21.36
C ASN A 82 -16.07 -15.51 -22.17
N LYS A 83 -16.14 -15.40 -23.50
CA LYS A 83 -15.80 -16.51 -24.40
C LYS A 83 -14.30 -16.79 -24.43
N VAL A 84 -13.95 -18.00 -24.83
CA VAL A 84 -12.56 -18.45 -24.98
C VAL A 84 -12.17 -18.44 -26.45
N TRP A 85 -11.30 -17.51 -26.81
CA TRP A 85 -10.65 -17.44 -28.10
C TRP A 85 -9.42 -18.35 -28.10
N ASN A 86 -9.58 -19.53 -28.69
CA ASN A 86 -8.54 -20.57 -28.73
C ASN A 86 -8.21 -21.02 -30.16
N ALA A 87 -8.64 -20.28 -31.18
CA ALA A 87 -8.31 -20.56 -32.57
C ALA A 87 -7.83 -19.28 -33.27
N GLY A 88 -6.53 -19.24 -33.57
CA GLY A 88 -5.87 -18.10 -34.19
C GLY A 88 -5.62 -16.92 -33.23
N SER A 89 -4.88 -15.92 -33.72
CA SER A 89 -4.49 -14.71 -32.97
C SER A 89 -5.24 -13.47 -33.44
N ILE A 90 -5.29 -12.46 -32.58
CA ILE A 90 -5.82 -11.12 -32.92
C ILE A 90 -4.65 -10.18 -33.26
N LYS A 91 -4.72 -9.54 -34.42
CA LYS A 91 -3.84 -8.44 -34.80
C LYS A 91 -4.65 -7.15 -34.84
N VAL A 92 -4.21 -6.12 -34.12
CA VAL A 92 -4.76 -4.76 -34.18
C VAL A 92 -3.83 -3.86 -34.98
N GLU A 93 -4.38 -3.13 -35.94
CA GLU A 93 -3.64 -2.18 -36.78
C GLU A 93 -4.48 -0.94 -37.11
N GLY A 94 -3.94 -0.01 -37.88
CA GLY A 94 -4.64 1.20 -38.33
C GLY A 94 -4.11 2.49 -37.74
N ALA A 95 -4.64 3.59 -38.27
CA ALA A 95 -4.20 4.97 -37.96
C ALA A 95 -5.38 5.85 -37.51
N GLY A 96 -6.49 5.25 -37.10
CA GLY A 96 -7.66 5.98 -36.63
C GLY A 96 -7.38 6.77 -35.36
N THR A 97 -8.17 7.81 -35.14
CA THR A 97 -8.05 8.69 -33.96
C THR A 97 -8.89 8.26 -32.76
N GLY A 98 -9.78 7.27 -32.91
CA GLY A 98 -10.64 6.77 -31.85
C GLY A 98 -9.99 5.67 -31.01
N SER A 99 -10.83 4.93 -30.28
CA SER A 99 -10.43 3.74 -29.53
C SER A 99 -11.07 2.45 -30.04
N LEU A 100 -10.34 1.34 -29.85
CA LEU A 100 -10.89 0.00 -29.94
C LEU A 100 -10.78 -0.64 -28.55
N THR A 101 -11.91 -0.87 -27.90
CA THR A 101 -11.98 -1.62 -26.64
C THR A 101 -12.29 -3.09 -26.93
N ILE A 102 -11.52 -4.01 -26.35
CA ILE A 102 -11.83 -5.44 -26.34
C ILE A 102 -12.01 -5.83 -24.87
N LYS A 103 -13.17 -6.35 -24.53
CA LYS A 103 -13.48 -6.72 -23.14
C LYS A 103 -14.11 -8.08 -22.96
N ASN A 104 -14.04 -8.62 -21.74
CA ASN A 104 -14.65 -9.88 -21.35
C ASN A 104 -14.26 -11.04 -22.29
N LEU A 105 -12.98 -11.17 -22.62
CA LEU A 105 -12.51 -12.18 -23.57
C LEU A 105 -11.28 -12.88 -23.03
N LYS A 106 -11.30 -14.21 -23.10
CA LYS A 106 -10.20 -15.08 -22.67
C LYS A 106 -9.45 -15.58 -23.89
N MET A 107 -8.14 -15.42 -23.92
CA MET A 107 -7.27 -15.89 -25.00
C MET A 107 -6.46 -17.08 -24.49
N ASP A 108 -6.70 -18.26 -25.04
CA ASP A 108 -6.05 -19.52 -24.64
C ASP A 108 -5.11 -20.03 -25.73
N GLY A 109 -3.81 -20.10 -25.41
CA GLY A 109 -2.77 -20.57 -26.33
C GLY A 109 -2.66 -22.09 -26.49
N SER A 110 -3.43 -22.89 -25.74
CA SER A 110 -3.29 -24.35 -25.66
C SER A 110 -3.43 -25.09 -27.01
N ASN A 111 -4.17 -24.53 -27.97
CA ASN A 111 -4.42 -25.13 -29.29
C ASN A 111 -3.28 -24.90 -30.32
N ASN A 112 -2.02 -24.95 -29.87
CA ASN A 112 -0.84 -24.75 -30.72
C ASN A 112 -0.82 -23.40 -31.46
N ILE A 113 -1.29 -22.32 -30.83
CA ILE A 113 -1.12 -20.97 -31.39
C ILE A 113 0.38 -20.64 -31.34
N THR A 114 1.02 -20.58 -32.51
CA THR A 114 2.46 -20.36 -32.63
C THR A 114 2.84 -18.87 -32.72
N THR A 115 1.85 -17.98 -32.69
CA THR A 115 2.02 -16.52 -32.67
C THR A 115 1.77 -15.97 -31.27
N ARG A 116 1.97 -14.65 -31.09
CA ARG A 116 1.42 -13.95 -29.92
C ARG A 116 -0.10 -14.03 -29.96
N LEU A 117 -0.75 -14.21 -28.81
CA LEU A 117 -2.21 -14.28 -28.75
C LEU A 117 -2.84 -12.99 -29.30
N LEU A 118 -2.31 -11.84 -28.88
CA LEU A 118 -2.70 -10.53 -29.42
C LEU A 118 -1.48 -9.69 -29.79
N THR A 119 -1.53 -9.03 -30.94
CA THR A 119 -0.49 -8.12 -31.44
C THR A 119 -1.08 -6.76 -31.77
N ASN A 120 -0.56 -5.67 -31.18
CA ASN A 120 -0.91 -4.30 -31.54
C ASN A 120 0.21 -3.65 -32.40
N LYS A 121 -0.14 -3.24 -33.61
CA LYS A 121 0.71 -2.50 -34.57
C LYS A 121 0.08 -1.18 -35.01
N ALA A 122 -0.91 -0.65 -34.27
CA ALA A 122 -1.53 0.62 -34.59
C ALA A 122 -0.50 1.77 -34.63
N SER A 123 -0.74 2.76 -35.50
CA SER A 123 0.10 3.96 -35.63
C SER A 123 -0.55 5.22 -35.01
N ASN A 124 -1.81 5.12 -34.59
CA ASN A 124 -2.56 6.17 -33.92
C ASN A 124 -3.73 5.55 -33.12
N GLY A 125 -4.38 6.35 -32.28
CA GLY A 125 -5.53 5.93 -31.48
C GLY A 125 -5.17 4.99 -30.32
N THR A 126 -6.17 4.43 -29.66
CA THR A 126 -5.96 3.65 -28.42
C THR A 126 -6.57 2.27 -28.53
N LEU A 127 -5.78 1.23 -28.23
CA LEU A 127 -6.32 -0.10 -27.95
C LEU A 127 -6.51 -0.23 -26.45
N ILE A 128 -7.72 -0.58 -26.02
CA ILE A 128 -8.06 -0.81 -24.61
C ILE A 128 -8.40 -2.29 -24.45
N LEU A 129 -7.68 -2.99 -23.59
CA LEU A 129 -7.96 -4.36 -23.17
C LEU A 129 -8.54 -4.30 -21.77
N GLU A 130 -9.79 -4.71 -21.60
CA GLU A 130 -10.52 -4.55 -20.34
C GLU A 130 -11.07 -5.89 -19.87
N GLU A 131 -10.74 -6.30 -18.63
CA GLU A 131 -11.23 -7.58 -18.07
C GLU A 131 -10.94 -8.79 -18.99
N MET A 132 -9.77 -8.77 -19.63
CA MET A 132 -9.29 -9.86 -20.49
C MET A 132 -8.36 -10.81 -19.74
N GLU A 133 -8.30 -12.06 -20.22
CA GLU A 133 -7.43 -13.10 -19.68
C GLU A 133 -6.53 -13.66 -20.79
N PHE A 134 -5.24 -13.85 -20.54
CA PHE A 134 -4.29 -14.42 -21.49
C PHE A 134 -3.44 -15.51 -20.85
N TYR A 135 -3.56 -16.75 -21.35
CA TYR A 135 -2.90 -17.88 -20.73
C TYR A 135 -2.50 -18.99 -21.69
N ASN A 136 -1.63 -19.88 -21.22
CA ASN A 136 -1.09 -21.03 -21.95
C ASN A 136 -0.40 -20.69 -23.29
N ALA A 137 0.10 -19.46 -23.47
CA ALA A 137 0.78 -19.05 -24.70
C ALA A 137 2.21 -19.61 -24.77
N ASN A 138 2.33 -20.89 -25.13
CA ASN A 138 3.57 -21.67 -25.02
C ASN A 138 4.61 -21.45 -26.15
N ALA A 139 4.25 -20.68 -27.19
CA ALA A 139 5.16 -20.41 -28.30
C ALA A 139 5.83 -19.03 -28.18
N MET A 140 5.02 -17.97 -28.31
CA MET A 140 5.52 -16.60 -28.37
C MET A 140 5.16 -15.78 -27.13
N GLY A 141 4.33 -16.24 -26.21
CA GLY A 141 3.77 -15.41 -25.13
C GLY A 141 2.46 -14.70 -25.51
N ALA A 142 1.91 -13.94 -24.57
CA ALA A 142 0.57 -13.36 -24.65
C ALA A 142 0.48 -12.18 -25.65
N LEU A 143 1.27 -11.13 -25.43
CA LEU A 143 1.07 -9.83 -26.10
C LEU A 143 2.32 -9.34 -26.84
N ASP A 144 2.16 -8.79 -28.03
CA ASP A 144 3.16 -7.93 -28.70
C ASP A 144 2.57 -6.53 -28.89
N ILE A 145 3.09 -5.55 -28.13
CA ILE A 145 2.74 -4.14 -28.24
C ILE A 145 3.89 -3.46 -29.00
N SER A 146 3.74 -3.31 -30.31
CA SER A 146 4.71 -2.67 -31.19
C SER A 146 4.05 -1.56 -32.00
N THR A 147 3.47 -0.61 -31.29
CA THR A 147 2.81 0.57 -31.85
C THR A 147 3.82 1.59 -32.39
N SER A 148 3.32 2.51 -33.21
CA SER A 148 4.09 3.66 -33.73
C SER A 148 3.26 4.95 -33.66
N GLY A 149 3.85 6.08 -34.05
CA GLY A 149 3.15 7.37 -34.05
C GLY A 149 2.62 7.73 -32.67
N ASN A 150 1.33 8.03 -32.58
CA ASN A 150 0.66 8.44 -31.34
C ASN A 150 -0.18 7.30 -30.72
N ALA A 151 -0.02 6.06 -31.19
CA ALA A 151 -0.81 4.96 -30.65
C ALA A 151 -0.44 4.62 -29.20
N LYS A 152 -1.46 4.25 -28.43
CA LYS A 152 -1.37 3.82 -27.03
C LYS A 152 -2.08 2.48 -26.83
N THR A 153 -1.59 1.69 -25.87
CA THR A 153 -2.28 0.48 -25.41
C THR A 153 -2.59 0.59 -23.92
N GLU A 154 -3.79 0.26 -23.50
CA GLU A 154 -4.21 0.26 -22.10
C GLU A 154 -4.65 -1.14 -21.69
N LEU A 155 -4.11 -1.66 -20.59
CA LEU A 155 -4.50 -2.92 -19.98
C LEU A 155 -5.19 -2.59 -18.65
N ASN A 156 -6.50 -2.80 -18.59
CA ASN A 156 -7.32 -2.48 -17.43
C ASN A 156 -7.94 -3.77 -16.88
N ARG A 157 -7.56 -4.16 -15.65
CA ARG A 157 -7.99 -5.43 -15.04
C ARG A 157 -7.70 -6.67 -15.90
N VAL A 158 -6.55 -6.69 -16.55
CA VAL A 158 -6.13 -7.82 -17.38
C VAL A 158 -5.39 -8.85 -16.53
N HIS A 159 -5.67 -10.13 -16.74
CA HIS A 159 -4.97 -11.24 -16.10
C HIS A 159 -4.12 -11.99 -17.12
N ILE A 160 -2.80 -12.02 -16.92
CA ILE A 160 -1.84 -12.66 -17.84
C ILE A 160 -1.07 -13.70 -17.04
N HIS A 161 -1.34 -14.97 -17.29
CA HIS A 161 -0.79 -16.04 -16.46
C HIS A 161 -0.42 -17.32 -17.21
N ASP A 162 0.49 -18.10 -16.62
CA ASP A 162 0.87 -19.42 -17.11
C ASP A 162 1.33 -19.43 -18.58
N ASN A 163 1.96 -18.35 -19.03
CA ASN A 163 2.51 -18.27 -20.38
C ASN A 163 3.98 -18.69 -20.37
N ILE A 164 4.35 -19.58 -21.30
CA ILE A 164 5.73 -20.00 -21.51
C ILE A 164 6.20 -19.47 -22.87
N ALA A 165 6.90 -18.33 -22.89
CA ALA A 165 7.47 -17.80 -24.12
C ALA A 165 8.73 -18.61 -24.50
N ALA A 166 8.53 -19.77 -25.14
CA ALA A 166 9.62 -20.69 -25.48
C ALA A 166 10.50 -20.21 -26.63
N ALA A 167 9.93 -19.46 -27.58
CA ALA A 167 10.62 -18.99 -28.78
C ALA A 167 10.60 -17.45 -28.91
N ALA A 168 10.15 -16.75 -27.87
CA ALA A 168 10.17 -15.29 -27.78
C ALA A 168 10.59 -14.87 -26.37
N GLY A 169 10.92 -13.60 -26.16
CA GLY A 169 11.41 -13.12 -24.88
C GLY A 169 10.34 -13.15 -23.76
N PRO A 170 9.51 -12.11 -23.62
CA PRO A 170 8.60 -11.97 -22.48
C PRO A 170 7.16 -12.42 -22.78
N ALA A 171 6.30 -12.54 -21.76
CA ALA A 171 4.86 -12.69 -21.95
C ALA A 171 4.22 -11.48 -22.65
N ILE A 172 4.70 -10.27 -22.33
CA ILE A 172 4.33 -9.00 -22.97
C ILE A 172 5.59 -8.39 -23.57
N TYR A 173 5.68 -8.40 -24.90
CA TYR A 173 6.73 -7.67 -25.59
C TYR A 173 6.31 -6.22 -25.78
N LEU A 174 7.12 -5.28 -25.30
CA LEU A 174 6.91 -3.85 -25.46
C LEU A 174 7.96 -3.27 -26.41
N GLY A 175 7.49 -2.80 -27.56
CA GLY A 175 8.30 -2.19 -28.60
C GLY A 175 8.89 -0.84 -28.19
N ALA A 176 9.99 -0.47 -28.84
CA ALA A 176 10.81 0.69 -28.49
C ALA A 176 10.04 2.01 -28.36
N ASN A 177 9.01 2.24 -29.18
CA ASN A 177 8.26 3.50 -29.23
C ASN A 177 6.82 3.37 -28.74
N SER A 178 6.52 2.30 -28.00
CA SER A 178 5.15 1.95 -27.65
C SER A 178 4.77 2.49 -26.28
N ASN A 179 3.75 3.35 -26.25
CA ASN A 179 3.17 3.82 -24.99
C ASN A 179 2.18 2.78 -24.46
N ALA A 180 2.30 2.45 -23.17
CA ALA A 180 1.40 1.51 -22.53
C ALA A 180 1.07 1.92 -21.10
N ASP A 181 -0.19 1.69 -20.72
CA ASP A 181 -0.66 1.82 -19.34
C ASP A 181 -1.18 0.46 -18.88
N ILE A 182 -0.84 0.07 -17.66
CA ILE A 182 -1.26 -1.19 -17.04
C ILE A 182 -1.84 -0.86 -15.67
N ASN A 183 -3.14 -1.09 -15.53
CA ASN A 183 -3.92 -0.69 -14.36
C ASN A 183 -4.68 -1.88 -13.79
N TYR A 184 -4.62 -2.08 -12.48
CA TYR A 184 -5.41 -3.10 -11.76
C TYR A 184 -5.24 -4.52 -12.31
N SER A 185 -4.08 -4.81 -12.91
CA SER A 185 -3.84 -6.05 -13.65
C SER A 185 -3.01 -7.04 -12.83
N THR A 186 -3.15 -8.32 -13.10
CA THR A 186 -2.35 -9.37 -12.47
C THR A 186 -1.56 -10.08 -13.56
N ILE A 187 -0.24 -10.11 -13.41
CA ILE A 187 0.68 -10.75 -14.34
C ILE A 187 1.51 -11.75 -13.54
N GLU A 188 1.20 -13.03 -13.65
CA GLU A 188 1.76 -14.04 -12.74
C GLU A 188 2.13 -15.37 -13.40
N ASN A 189 3.08 -16.10 -12.82
CA ASN A 189 3.50 -17.42 -13.28
C ASN A 189 3.94 -17.49 -14.75
N ASN A 190 4.41 -16.37 -15.32
CA ASN A 190 4.90 -16.35 -16.69
C ASN A 190 6.38 -16.72 -16.73
N SER A 191 6.82 -17.42 -17.78
CA SER A 191 8.22 -17.74 -17.98
C SER A 191 8.70 -17.49 -19.41
N GLY A 192 9.85 -16.83 -19.56
CA GLY A 192 10.52 -16.68 -20.85
C GLY A 192 11.79 -17.53 -20.91
N LEU A 193 12.01 -18.29 -21.97
CA LEU A 193 13.10 -19.27 -22.08
C LEU A 193 14.17 -18.88 -23.12
N GLN A 194 13.88 -17.90 -23.99
CA GLN A 194 14.67 -17.67 -25.18
C GLN A 194 15.96 -16.87 -24.89
N ALA A 195 17.11 -17.49 -25.18
CA ALA A 195 18.43 -16.85 -25.07
C ALA A 195 18.53 -15.55 -25.91
N ALA A 196 19.28 -14.56 -25.41
CA ALA A 196 19.53 -13.25 -26.04
C ALA A 196 18.32 -12.28 -26.13
N TYR A 197 17.20 -12.60 -25.49
CA TYR A 197 16.05 -11.70 -25.33
C TYR A 197 15.82 -11.34 -23.86
N GLU A 198 15.20 -10.19 -23.64
CA GLU A 198 14.61 -9.78 -22.36
C GLU A 198 13.39 -10.67 -22.11
N CYS A 199 13.44 -11.48 -21.06
CA CYS A 199 12.42 -12.44 -20.70
C CYS A 199 11.71 -12.04 -19.40
N GLY A 200 10.74 -12.85 -18.97
CA GLY A 200 9.88 -12.57 -17.82
C GLY A 200 8.48 -12.14 -18.24
N ALA A 201 7.81 -11.34 -17.40
CA ALA A 201 6.47 -10.85 -17.71
C ALA A 201 6.46 -9.77 -18.80
N ILE A 202 7.26 -8.71 -18.66
CA ILE A 202 7.36 -7.58 -19.60
C ILE A 202 8.80 -7.45 -20.07
N GLY A 203 8.99 -7.34 -21.38
CA GLY A 203 10.34 -7.19 -21.94
C GLY A 203 10.40 -6.31 -23.19
N GLY A 204 11.53 -5.61 -23.36
CA GLY A 204 11.74 -4.77 -24.54
C GLY A 204 13.19 -4.30 -24.73
N LYS A 205 13.50 -3.89 -25.97
CA LYS A 205 14.82 -3.33 -26.36
C LYS A 205 14.67 -1.91 -26.90
N GLY A 206 15.60 -1.03 -26.53
CA GLY A 206 15.69 0.33 -27.05
C GLY A 206 14.52 1.23 -26.62
N PHE A 207 13.91 0.95 -25.47
CA PHE A 207 12.70 1.63 -25.01
C PHE A 207 12.89 3.15 -24.94
N SER A 208 11.96 3.87 -25.55
CA SER A 208 12.02 5.29 -25.88
C SER A 208 10.65 5.97 -25.77
N ALA A 209 9.76 5.40 -24.94
CA ALA A 209 8.36 5.79 -24.78
C ALA A 209 7.97 5.84 -23.29
N ASN A 210 6.67 5.90 -22.99
CA ASN A 210 6.16 5.91 -21.62
C ASN A 210 5.47 4.58 -21.27
N LEU A 211 5.77 4.08 -20.08
CA LEU A 211 5.10 2.94 -19.46
C LEU A 211 4.60 3.34 -18.09
N GLU A 212 3.30 3.26 -17.88
CA GLU A 212 2.67 3.53 -16.59
C GLU A 212 2.07 2.24 -16.02
N ILE A 213 2.45 1.90 -14.79
CA ILE A 213 1.98 0.71 -14.08
C ILE A 213 1.39 1.16 -12.76
N ASN A 214 0.09 0.94 -12.58
CA ASN A 214 -0.66 1.31 -11.40
C ASN A 214 -1.41 0.09 -10.84
N ASN A 215 -1.39 -0.10 -9.53
CA ASN A 215 -2.27 -1.09 -8.89
C ASN A 215 -2.09 -2.49 -9.49
N THR A 216 -0.87 -2.89 -9.84
CA THR A 216 -0.62 -4.13 -10.61
C THR A 216 0.17 -5.15 -9.78
N VAL A 217 -0.22 -6.42 -9.88
CA VAL A 217 0.47 -7.53 -9.24
C VAL A 217 1.39 -8.21 -10.26
N PHE A 218 2.67 -8.35 -9.92
CA PHE A 218 3.65 -9.19 -10.58
C PHE A 218 4.06 -10.30 -9.63
N ARG A 219 3.64 -11.54 -9.91
CA ARG A 219 3.88 -12.66 -9.01
C ARG A 219 4.53 -13.84 -9.70
N ASN A 220 5.59 -14.39 -9.11
CA ASN A 220 6.21 -15.64 -9.55
C ASN A 220 6.58 -15.65 -11.05
N ASN A 221 6.87 -14.50 -11.64
CA ASN A 221 7.32 -14.45 -13.03
C ASN A 221 8.81 -14.79 -13.05
N ILE A 222 9.21 -15.59 -14.04
CA ILE A 222 10.53 -16.18 -14.11
C ILE A 222 11.19 -15.88 -15.45
N ASN A 223 12.34 -15.24 -15.41
CA ASN A 223 13.21 -15.14 -16.57
C ASN A 223 14.18 -16.32 -16.60
N LYS A 224 13.99 -17.24 -17.55
CA LYS A 224 14.83 -18.44 -17.76
C LYS A 224 15.68 -18.35 -19.04
N ALA A 225 15.86 -17.17 -19.63
CA ALA A 225 16.68 -17.01 -20.83
C ALA A 225 18.13 -17.41 -20.54
N VAL A 226 18.87 -18.00 -21.48
CA VAL A 226 20.31 -18.25 -21.32
C VAL A 226 21.12 -16.94 -21.43
N ASN A 227 22.04 -16.69 -20.49
CA ASN A 227 22.95 -15.54 -20.54
C ASN A 227 24.00 -15.79 -21.61
N THR A 228 24.04 -14.92 -22.62
CA THR A 228 25.02 -15.02 -23.71
C THR A 228 26.22 -14.08 -23.55
N LYS A 229 26.37 -13.41 -22.39
CA LYS A 229 27.40 -12.39 -22.05
C LYS A 229 27.38 -11.13 -22.90
N VAL A 230 26.70 -11.14 -24.04
CA VAL A 230 26.51 -9.98 -24.93
C VAL A 230 25.06 -9.50 -24.88
N TYR A 231 24.10 -10.43 -24.77
CA TYR A 231 22.66 -10.17 -24.63
C TYR A 231 21.98 -11.26 -23.78
N GLY A 232 21.03 -10.86 -22.94
CA GLY A 232 20.35 -11.74 -21.99
C GLY A 232 20.21 -11.01 -20.65
N GLY A 233 19.28 -10.06 -20.61
CA GLY A 233 18.99 -9.32 -19.37
C GLY A 233 18.11 -10.14 -18.44
N GLY A 234 18.35 -10.04 -17.12
CA GLY A 234 17.52 -10.56 -16.03
C GLY A 234 16.24 -9.72 -15.83
N GLY A 235 15.57 -9.81 -14.67
CA GLY A 235 14.21 -9.33 -14.46
C GLY A 235 13.17 -10.43 -14.63
N GLY A 236 12.67 -11.03 -13.54
CA GLY A 236 11.56 -11.99 -13.59
C GLY A 236 10.24 -11.34 -14.02
N ALA A 237 9.99 -10.13 -13.54
CA ALA A 237 8.80 -9.34 -13.89
C ALA A 237 9.04 -8.41 -15.08
N ILE A 238 10.04 -7.53 -15.00
CA ILE A 238 10.28 -6.48 -16.00
C ILE A 238 11.74 -6.50 -16.44
N SER A 239 11.99 -6.52 -17.74
CA SER A 239 13.34 -6.54 -18.31
C SER A 239 13.45 -5.60 -19.50
N PHE A 240 14.23 -4.52 -19.35
CA PHE A 240 14.51 -3.61 -20.46
C PHE A 240 15.99 -3.51 -20.72
N ASN A 241 16.37 -3.64 -21.99
CA ASN A 241 17.71 -3.30 -22.44
C ASN A 241 17.69 -2.02 -23.26
N SER A 242 18.53 -1.07 -22.88
CA SER A 242 18.65 0.26 -23.48
C SER A 242 17.40 1.11 -23.29
N PHE A 243 17.17 1.57 -22.06
CA PHE A 243 16.16 2.60 -21.76
C PHE A 243 16.72 3.97 -22.16
N ASN A 244 16.39 4.40 -23.38
CA ASN A 244 17.01 5.55 -24.03
C ASN A 244 16.40 6.88 -23.57
N LYS A 245 15.08 6.96 -23.45
CA LYS A 245 14.32 8.17 -23.09
C LYS A 245 12.88 7.83 -22.71
N GLY A 246 12.17 8.79 -22.15
CA GLY A 246 10.77 8.62 -21.71
C GLY A 246 10.69 8.24 -20.24
N THR A 247 9.54 7.76 -19.80
CA THR A 247 9.27 7.51 -18.38
C THR A 247 8.73 6.11 -18.15
N ILE A 248 9.29 5.41 -17.17
CA ILE A 248 8.66 4.24 -16.55
C ILE A 248 8.22 4.68 -15.16
N THR A 249 6.91 4.62 -14.90
CA THR A 249 6.32 4.91 -13.60
C THR A 249 5.67 3.64 -13.06
N ILE A 250 5.98 3.29 -11.81
CA ILE A 250 5.37 2.19 -11.08
C ILE A 250 4.81 2.77 -9.79
N ASN A 251 3.51 2.62 -9.59
CA ASN A 251 2.81 3.13 -8.42
C ASN A 251 1.89 2.06 -7.84
N GLU A 252 1.81 1.99 -6.51
CA GLU A 252 0.84 1.14 -5.81
C GLU A 252 0.83 -0.29 -6.35
N SER A 253 1.99 -0.92 -6.53
CA SER A 253 2.10 -2.24 -7.16
C SER A 253 2.80 -3.25 -6.26
N LEU A 254 2.54 -4.54 -6.49
CA LEU A 254 3.08 -5.65 -5.71
C LEU A 254 3.97 -6.53 -6.60
N PHE A 255 5.22 -6.71 -6.21
CA PHE A 255 6.20 -7.60 -6.85
C PHE A 255 6.59 -8.70 -5.87
N GLU A 256 6.05 -9.89 -6.08
CA GLU A 256 6.18 -11.00 -5.13
C GLU A 256 6.77 -12.26 -5.78
N GLY A 257 7.83 -12.81 -5.21
CA GLY A 257 8.38 -14.11 -5.63
C GLY A 257 8.92 -14.15 -7.07
N ASN A 258 9.13 -13.00 -7.71
CA ASN A 258 9.69 -12.97 -9.05
C ASN A 258 11.17 -13.35 -8.98
N SER A 259 11.64 -14.04 -10.01
CA SER A 259 13.01 -14.53 -10.02
C SER A 259 13.67 -14.48 -11.38
N THR A 260 14.98 -14.28 -11.36
CA THR A 260 15.82 -14.72 -12.47
C THR A 260 16.07 -16.23 -12.33
N ASN A 261 16.24 -16.95 -13.43
CA ASN A 261 16.51 -18.40 -13.57
C ASN A 261 15.44 -19.39 -13.01
N GLY A 262 14.64 -18.97 -12.03
CA GLY A 262 13.73 -19.83 -11.28
C GLY A 262 14.47 -20.67 -10.22
N PRO A 263 13.77 -21.45 -9.39
CA PRO A 263 14.36 -22.18 -8.26
C PRO A 263 15.36 -23.27 -8.65
N ASP A 264 15.29 -23.79 -9.89
CA ASP A 264 16.16 -24.86 -10.39
C ASP A 264 17.39 -24.33 -11.18
N GLY A 265 17.60 -23.02 -11.20
CA GLY A 265 18.64 -22.36 -11.96
C GLY A 265 20.06 -22.56 -11.40
N ASP A 266 21.09 -22.68 -12.25
CA ASP A 266 22.48 -22.60 -11.79
C ASP A 266 22.76 -21.20 -11.24
N LYS A 267 23.22 -21.13 -9.99
CA LYS A 267 23.58 -19.87 -9.31
C LYS A 267 24.65 -19.08 -10.05
N ARG A 268 25.48 -19.73 -10.88
CA ARG A 268 26.58 -19.11 -11.64
C ARG A 268 26.20 -18.64 -13.04
N ALA A 269 24.92 -18.75 -13.41
CA ALA A 269 24.42 -18.18 -14.64
C ALA A 269 23.98 -16.74 -14.36
N THR A 270 24.78 -15.76 -14.79
CA THR A 270 24.63 -14.35 -14.40
C THR A 270 23.35 -13.72 -14.95
N TYR A 271 22.43 -13.36 -14.04
CA TYR A 271 21.20 -12.60 -14.32
C TYR A 271 20.78 -11.80 -13.09
N ASP A 272 20.48 -10.53 -13.34
CA ASP A 272 20.29 -9.54 -12.29
C ASP A 272 18.85 -9.04 -12.21
N GLY A 273 18.48 -8.45 -11.07
CA GLY A 273 17.17 -7.85 -10.85
C GLY A 273 16.08 -8.91 -10.72
N GLY A 274 15.86 -9.48 -9.54
CA GLY A 274 14.91 -10.60 -9.38
C GLY A 274 13.51 -10.28 -9.90
N ALA A 275 13.02 -9.07 -9.65
CA ALA A 275 11.81 -8.53 -10.24
C ALA A 275 12.09 -7.66 -11.47
N ILE A 276 12.89 -6.60 -11.33
CA ILE A 276 13.07 -5.57 -12.34
C ILE A 276 14.54 -5.48 -12.75
N ASN A 277 14.79 -5.47 -14.05
CA ASN A 277 16.10 -5.18 -14.62
C ASN A 277 15.99 -4.08 -15.66
N ILE A 278 16.62 -2.94 -15.38
CA ILE A 278 16.78 -1.82 -16.32
C ILE A 278 18.25 -1.73 -16.71
N PHE A 279 18.55 -2.20 -17.91
CA PHE A 279 19.91 -2.21 -18.44
C PHE A 279 20.13 -1.02 -19.39
N ASN A 280 21.30 -0.39 -19.30
CA ASN A 280 21.70 0.75 -20.13
C ASN A 280 20.69 1.92 -20.11
N MET A 281 20.29 2.36 -18.92
CA MET A 281 19.49 3.56 -18.72
C MET A 281 20.30 4.82 -19.05
N LYS A 282 19.77 5.68 -19.92
CA LYS A 282 20.45 6.90 -20.40
C LYS A 282 19.89 8.17 -19.74
N LYS A 283 20.59 9.29 -19.90
CA LYS A 283 20.28 10.58 -19.24
C LYS A 283 18.87 11.15 -19.48
N ASP A 284 18.26 10.82 -20.61
CA ASP A 284 16.93 11.34 -20.99
C ASP A 284 15.79 10.42 -20.51
N ALA A 285 16.13 9.29 -19.89
CA ALA A 285 15.18 8.34 -19.32
C ALA A 285 14.86 8.69 -17.86
N LYS A 286 13.63 8.39 -17.42
CA LYS A 286 13.17 8.54 -16.04
C LYS A 286 12.58 7.23 -15.53
N LEU A 287 13.00 6.83 -14.33
CA LEU A 287 12.42 5.72 -13.57
C LEU A 287 11.87 6.25 -12.26
N ASP A 288 10.58 6.03 -12.02
CA ASP A 288 9.84 6.54 -10.86
C ASP A 288 9.06 5.38 -10.21
N ILE A 289 9.51 4.89 -9.06
CA ILE A 289 8.91 3.76 -8.36
C ILE A 289 8.42 4.23 -6.99
N LYS A 290 7.12 4.05 -6.72
CA LYS A 290 6.50 4.58 -5.51
C LYS A 290 5.37 3.73 -4.96
N ASN A 291 5.15 3.85 -3.66
CA ASN A 291 4.05 3.22 -2.93
C ASN A 291 3.91 1.71 -3.19
N SER A 292 5.00 1.03 -3.52
CA SER A 292 5.00 -0.35 -4.02
C SER A 292 5.78 -1.29 -3.11
N SER A 293 5.44 -2.58 -3.16
CA SER A 293 6.06 -3.60 -2.32
C SER A 293 6.80 -4.63 -3.15
N PHE A 294 8.03 -4.94 -2.76
CA PHE A 294 8.90 -5.94 -3.35
C PHE A 294 9.20 -6.99 -2.29
N ILE A 295 8.56 -8.15 -2.42
CA ILE A 295 8.54 -9.20 -1.41
C ILE A 295 9.16 -10.47 -1.98
N ASN A 296 10.20 -10.98 -1.33
CA ASN A 296 10.79 -12.28 -1.59
C ASN A 296 11.21 -12.51 -3.06
N ASN A 297 11.69 -11.46 -3.75
CA ASN A 297 12.22 -11.60 -5.10
C ASN A 297 13.67 -12.10 -5.05
N ILE A 298 14.07 -12.87 -6.07
CA ILE A 298 15.36 -13.56 -6.08
C ILE A 298 16.13 -13.24 -7.37
N ALA A 299 17.30 -12.65 -7.21
CA ALA A 299 18.32 -12.55 -8.24
C ALA A 299 19.45 -13.55 -7.98
N TYR A 300 19.91 -14.21 -9.03
CA TYR A 300 21.05 -15.12 -8.95
C TYR A 300 22.42 -14.45 -8.99
N ASP A 301 22.46 -13.18 -9.36
CA ASP A 301 23.69 -12.40 -9.32
C ASP A 301 23.45 -11.08 -8.56
N ASP A 302 23.07 -9.99 -9.23
CA ASP A 302 22.90 -8.69 -8.57
C ASP A 302 21.44 -8.23 -8.39
N GLY A 303 21.16 -7.50 -7.30
CA GLY A 303 19.92 -6.75 -7.12
C GLY A 303 18.70 -7.65 -6.89
N GLY A 304 18.52 -8.15 -5.68
CA GLY A 304 17.52 -9.20 -5.38
C GLY A 304 16.10 -8.85 -5.83
N ALA A 305 15.71 -7.58 -5.75
CA ALA A 305 14.50 -7.08 -6.39
C ALA A 305 14.80 -6.35 -7.71
N ILE A 306 15.76 -5.42 -7.70
CA ILE A 306 15.94 -4.46 -8.79
C ILE A 306 17.42 -4.33 -9.18
N LEU A 307 17.72 -4.45 -10.47
CA LEU A 307 18.97 -3.95 -11.06
C LEU A 307 18.69 -2.71 -11.92
N ILE A 308 19.52 -1.69 -11.74
CA ILE A 308 19.63 -0.55 -12.66
C ILE A 308 21.08 -0.40 -13.10
N GLN A 309 21.36 -0.65 -14.38
CA GLN A 309 22.61 -0.26 -15.01
C GLN A 309 22.42 1.03 -15.81
N THR A 310 23.15 2.09 -15.47
CA THR A 310 23.17 3.33 -16.24
C THR A 310 24.30 3.33 -17.28
N GLU A 311 24.08 4.02 -18.41
CA GLU A 311 25.04 4.15 -19.50
C GLU A 311 25.14 5.61 -19.96
N GLY A 312 26.32 6.02 -20.41
CA GLY A 312 26.54 7.32 -21.05
C GLY A 312 27.61 7.29 -22.14
N SER A 313 27.81 8.44 -22.78
CA SER A 313 28.84 8.65 -23.82
C SER A 313 30.28 8.61 -23.29
N GLY A 314 30.47 8.54 -21.97
CA GLY A 314 31.77 8.61 -21.31
C GLY A 314 32.36 10.02 -21.21
N ASN A 315 31.61 11.06 -21.60
CA ASN A 315 32.04 12.47 -21.58
C ASN A 315 31.43 13.29 -20.42
N GLY A 316 31.10 12.65 -19.30
CA GLY A 316 30.50 13.31 -18.13
C GLY A 316 28.99 13.48 -18.23
N ASP A 317 28.29 12.55 -18.89
CA ASP A 317 26.83 12.52 -18.85
C ASP A 317 26.33 12.37 -17.40
N VAL A 318 25.11 12.86 -17.15
CA VAL A 318 24.45 12.78 -15.85
C VAL A 318 23.15 12.00 -16.00
N VAL A 319 22.99 10.91 -15.24
CA VAL A 319 21.77 10.10 -15.16
C VAL A 319 21.23 10.25 -13.73
N ASP A 320 20.22 11.11 -13.54
CA ASP A 320 19.79 11.57 -12.21
C ASP A 320 18.27 11.47 -11.97
N LYS A 321 17.54 10.78 -12.85
CA LYS A 321 16.08 10.63 -12.80
C LYS A 321 15.67 9.24 -12.35
N ILE A 322 16.21 8.81 -11.22
CA ILE A 322 15.91 7.53 -10.57
C ILE A 322 15.32 7.83 -9.20
N TYR A 323 14.06 7.50 -8.99
CA TYR A 323 13.31 7.85 -7.79
C TYR A 323 12.65 6.63 -7.15
N PHE A 324 12.80 6.51 -5.84
CA PHE A 324 12.15 5.53 -4.98
C PHE A 324 11.46 6.24 -3.83
N THR A 325 10.14 6.20 -3.78
CA THR A 325 9.34 6.90 -2.75
C THR A 325 8.37 5.97 -2.07
N ASN A 326 8.42 5.85 -0.74
CA ASN A 326 7.43 5.08 0.03
C ASN A 326 7.30 3.62 -0.42
N ASN A 327 8.41 2.93 -0.68
CA ASN A 327 8.36 1.51 -1.06
C ASN A 327 8.78 0.62 0.11
N THR A 328 8.27 -0.61 0.10
CA THR A 328 8.65 -1.67 1.03
C THR A 328 9.45 -2.74 0.29
N PHE A 329 10.67 -3.03 0.76
CA PHE A 329 11.52 -4.11 0.27
C PHE A 329 11.73 -5.13 1.37
N TYR A 330 11.12 -6.30 1.22
CA TYR A 330 11.17 -7.36 2.22
C TYR A 330 11.73 -8.66 1.63
N GLY A 331 12.72 -9.26 2.31
CA GLY A 331 13.13 -10.64 2.01
C GLY A 331 13.73 -10.85 0.62
N ASN A 332 14.11 -9.79 -0.09
CA ASN A 332 14.68 -9.92 -1.43
C ASN A 332 16.12 -10.41 -1.33
N LYS A 333 16.53 -11.27 -2.26
CA LYS A 333 17.80 -11.97 -2.19
C LYS A 333 18.60 -11.85 -3.48
N ALA A 334 19.84 -11.41 -3.38
CA ALA A 334 20.85 -11.50 -4.42
C ALA A 334 21.88 -12.56 -4.02
N TYR A 335 22.23 -13.51 -4.90
CA TYR A 335 23.27 -14.49 -4.57
C TYR A 335 24.70 -13.96 -4.75
N GLY A 336 24.91 -12.87 -5.52
CA GLY A 336 26.17 -12.15 -5.65
C GLY A 336 27.34 -13.02 -6.12
N VAL A 337 27.26 -13.59 -7.31
CA VAL A 337 28.22 -14.60 -7.78
C VAL A 337 29.41 -13.94 -8.49
N ASP A 338 30.52 -14.67 -8.71
CA ASP A 338 31.75 -14.18 -9.38
C ASP A 338 32.62 -13.16 -8.61
N ASN A 339 32.54 -13.09 -7.27
CA ASN A 339 33.34 -12.15 -6.45
C ASN A 339 33.18 -10.68 -6.88
N ALA A 340 32.05 -10.33 -7.52
CA ALA A 340 31.72 -8.95 -7.83
C ALA A 340 31.44 -8.22 -6.51
N ALA A 341 32.41 -7.46 -6.03
CA ALA A 341 32.48 -6.93 -4.67
C ALA A 341 31.39 -5.90 -4.25
N TYR A 342 30.22 -5.85 -4.91
CA TYR A 342 29.30 -4.70 -4.81
C TYR A 342 27.80 -5.02 -4.94
N SER A 343 27.35 -6.26 -4.76
CA SER A 343 25.94 -6.64 -4.96
C SER A 343 24.98 -5.97 -3.96
N GLY A 344 23.73 -5.78 -4.37
CA GLY A 344 22.66 -5.18 -3.57
C GLY A 344 21.56 -6.19 -3.24
N GLY A 345 21.26 -6.40 -1.96
CA GLY A 345 20.27 -7.41 -1.55
C GLY A 345 18.86 -7.11 -2.04
N ALA A 346 18.46 -5.84 -2.01
CA ALA A 346 17.22 -5.38 -2.64
C ALA A 346 17.50 -4.73 -4.00
N ILE A 347 18.42 -3.76 -4.04
CA ILE A 347 18.63 -2.90 -5.22
C ILE A 347 20.11 -2.83 -5.56
N GLN A 348 20.44 -3.07 -6.82
CA GLN A 348 21.75 -2.78 -7.40
C GLN A 348 21.67 -1.58 -8.34
N ILE A 349 22.60 -0.63 -8.20
CA ILE A 349 22.81 0.46 -9.17
C ILE A 349 24.26 0.46 -9.65
N TYR A 350 24.45 0.24 -10.95
CA TYR A 350 25.76 0.18 -11.60
C TYR A 350 25.94 1.26 -12.66
N ALA A 351 26.98 2.09 -12.52
CA ALA A 351 27.35 3.10 -13.51
C ALA A 351 28.36 2.56 -14.54
N ASN A 352 27.92 2.36 -15.79
CA ASN A 352 28.71 1.74 -16.85
C ASN A 352 29.12 2.71 -17.97
N VAL A 353 30.41 3.05 -18.06
CA VAL A 353 31.00 3.86 -19.16
C VAL A 353 32.40 3.40 -19.61
N GLY A 354 32.78 2.16 -19.25
CA GLY A 354 34.15 1.67 -19.44
C GLY A 354 35.19 2.40 -18.58
N PHE A 355 36.39 1.81 -18.45
CA PHE A 355 37.37 2.20 -17.42
C PHE A 355 37.86 3.66 -17.47
N THR A 356 37.91 4.28 -18.65
CA THR A 356 38.42 5.65 -18.83
C THR A 356 37.34 6.71 -19.02
N GLY A 357 36.07 6.30 -19.14
CA GLY A 357 34.93 7.19 -19.33
C GLY A 357 34.53 7.92 -18.04
N THR A 358 33.74 8.97 -18.16
CA THR A 358 33.15 9.70 -17.04
C THR A 358 31.63 9.65 -17.13
N LEU A 359 30.97 9.22 -16.05
CA LEU A 359 29.52 9.20 -15.86
C LEU A 359 29.16 9.62 -14.45
N HIS A 360 28.08 10.39 -14.30
CA HIS A 360 27.55 10.77 -13.00
C HIS A 360 26.16 10.16 -12.85
N THR A 361 25.98 9.24 -11.92
CA THR A 361 24.67 8.65 -11.62
C THR A 361 24.16 9.15 -10.27
N LYS A 362 22.86 9.49 -10.23
CA LYS A 362 22.17 9.89 -9.01
C LYS A 362 20.86 9.13 -8.84
N ALA A 363 20.54 8.74 -7.61
CA ALA A 363 19.25 8.18 -7.23
C ALA A 363 18.72 8.81 -5.94
N LYS A 364 17.39 8.92 -5.83
CA LYS A 364 16.71 9.48 -4.66
C LYS A 364 15.86 8.42 -3.98
N PHE A 365 16.02 8.26 -2.67
CA PHE A 365 15.24 7.37 -1.82
C PHE A 365 14.57 8.20 -0.73
N VAL A 366 13.24 8.22 -0.72
CA VAL A 366 12.43 8.95 0.24
C VAL A 366 11.42 8.01 0.90
N GLY A 367 11.44 7.88 2.22
CA GLY A 367 10.37 7.16 2.93
C GLY A 367 10.34 5.65 2.65
N ASN A 368 11.44 4.99 2.28
CA ASN A 368 11.42 3.55 1.97
C ASN A 368 11.78 2.69 3.18
N THR A 369 11.19 1.50 3.28
CA THR A 369 11.54 0.48 4.27
C THR A 369 12.25 -0.68 3.59
N PHE A 370 13.44 -1.04 4.09
CA PHE A 370 14.23 -2.20 3.67
C PHE A 370 14.39 -3.15 4.86
N THR A 371 13.73 -4.30 4.78
CA THR A 371 13.70 -5.28 5.86
C THR A 371 14.12 -6.66 5.39
N TYR A 372 15.05 -7.30 6.11
CA TYR A 372 15.49 -8.68 5.84
C TYR A 372 15.91 -8.98 4.39
N ASN A 373 16.44 -7.99 3.67
CA ASN A 373 17.04 -8.26 2.36
C ASN A 373 18.43 -8.88 2.53
N GLU A 374 18.81 -9.74 1.59
CA GLU A 374 19.98 -10.61 1.74
C GLU A 374 20.88 -10.57 0.51
N VAL A 375 22.19 -10.59 0.75
CA VAL A 375 23.22 -10.86 -0.27
C VAL A 375 24.00 -12.11 0.11
N GLY A 376 24.25 -13.02 -0.82
CA GLY A 376 25.17 -14.16 -0.65
C GLY A 376 24.51 -15.50 -0.32
N GLY A 377 25.22 -16.37 0.40
CA GLY A 377 24.78 -17.75 0.69
C GLY A 377 25.16 -18.76 -0.41
N ASN A 378 26.32 -18.57 -1.02
CA ASN A 378 26.97 -19.47 -1.98
C ASN A 378 28.45 -19.63 -1.59
N SER A 379 29.05 -20.80 -1.80
CA SER A 379 30.47 -21.12 -1.53
C SER A 379 31.49 -20.30 -2.34
N GLU A 380 31.05 -19.33 -3.12
CA GLU A 380 31.86 -18.48 -4.00
C GLU A 380 31.84 -17.00 -3.59
N THR A 381 31.15 -16.64 -2.49
CA THR A 381 31.19 -15.29 -1.91
C THR A 381 32.28 -15.22 -0.84
N ASP A 382 33.34 -14.47 -1.07
CA ASP A 382 34.47 -14.32 -0.13
C ASP A 382 34.20 -13.42 1.09
N GLY A 383 32.93 -13.18 1.44
CA GLY A 383 32.55 -12.37 2.59
C GLY A 383 32.93 -10.89 2.49
N THR A 384 33.20 -10.35 1.29
CA THR A 384 33.62 -8.92 1.15
C THR A 384 32.78 -8.06 0.20
N ALA A 385 31.58 -8.46 -0.20
CA ALA A 385 31.07 -8.05 -1.51
C ALA A 385 29.63 -7.46 -1.54
N GLY A 386 29.41 -6.24 -1.02
CA GLY A 386 28.20 -5.47 -1.37
C GLY A 386 27.48 -4.72 -0.26
N GLY A 387 26.31 -4.17 -0.60
CA GLY A 387 25.40 -3.50 0.32
C GLY A 387 24.20 -4.39 0.61
N SER A 388 23.98 -4.78 1.87
CA SER A 388 22.93 -5.76 2.22
C SER A 388 21.51 -5.33 1.81
N ALA A 389 21.26 -4.02 1.67
CA ALA A 389 20.04 -3.49 1.04
C ALA A 389 20.31 -2.90 -0.35
N ILE A 390 21.28 -1.97 -0.44
CA ILE A 390 21.55 -1.21 -1.67
C ILE A 390 23.02 -1.36 -2.07
N GLY A 391 23.26 -1.99 -3.22
CA GLY A 391 24.57 -2.10 -3.84
C GLY A 391 24.82 -0.99 -4.86
N LEU A 392 25.97 -0.33 -4.75
CA LEU A 392 26.45 0.71 -5.66
C LEU A 392 27.79 0.29 -6.26
N SER A 393 27.90 0.38 -7.59
CA SER A 393 29.16 0.10 -8.29
C SER A 393 29.37 1.00 -9.50
N MET A 394 30.62 1.08 -9.99
CA MET A 394 30.97 1.87 -11.17
C MET A 394 32.16 1.30 -11.94
N ALA A 395 32.13 1.46 -13.26
CA ALA A 395 33.17 0.93 -14.16
C ALA A 395 34.47 1.77 -14.17
N SER A 396 34.40 3.04 -13.78
CA SER A 396 35.48 4.01 -13.93
C SER A 396 35.72 4.83 -12.67
N PHE A 397 37.00 4.98 -12.31
CA PHE A 397 37.46 5.82 -11.20
C PHE A 397 37.20 7.33 -11.43
N ARG A 398 36.83 7.75 -12.63
CA ARG A 398 36.47 9.15 -12.97
C ARG A 398 34.98 9.43 -12.79
N SER A 399 34.18 8.38 -12.68
CA SER A 399 32.73 8.47 -12.54
C SER A 399 32.34 8.76 -11.09
N THR A 400 31.10 9.18 -10.87
CA THR A 400 30.54 9.33 -9.52
C THR A 400 29.20 8.64 -9.43
N MET A 401 28.97 7.92 -8.34
CA MET A 401 27.66 7.45 -7.92
C MET A 401 27.25 8.25 -6.69
N LYS A 402 26.02 8.78 -6.64
CA LYS A 402 25.52 9.55 -5.51
C LYS A 402 24.09 9.15 -5.20
N ILE A 403 23.78 8.97 -3.92
CA ILE A 403 22.41 8.73 -3.48
C ILE A 403 21.97 9.79 -2.49
N TYR A 404 20.71 10.18 -2.59
CA TYR A 404 20.03 11.01 -1.60
C TYR A 404 19.08 10.12 -0.81
N LEU A 405 19.22 10.15 0.51
CA LEU A 405 18.42 9.36 1.45
C LEU A 405 17.67 10.28 2.39
N ASP A 406 16.35 10.21 2.39
CA ASP A 406 15.49 10.97 3.29
C ASP A 406 14.43 10.04 3.87
N ASN A 407 14.32 9.97 5.18
CA ASN A 407 13.29 9.21 5.86
C ASN A 407 13.26 7.68 5.56
N ASN A 408 14.41 7.03 5.37
CA ASN A 408 14.44 5.60 5.07
C ASN A 408 14.75 4.76 6.32
N LEU A 409 14.13 3.58 6.39
CA LEU A 409 14.31 2.59 7.44
C LEU A 409 15.03 1.37 6.88
N PHE A 410 16.18 1.01 7.45
CA PHE A 410 16.93 -0.20 7.09
C PHE A 410 17.06 -1.09 8.32
N VAL A 411 16.44 -2.27 8.31
CA VAL A 411 16.43 -3.14 9.50
C VAL A 411 16.59 -4.61 9.10
N GLY A 412 17.46 -5.35 9.79
CA GLY A 412 17.60 -6.80 9.58
C GLY A 412 18.15 -7.22 8.21
N ASN A 413 18.61 -6.30 7.38
CA ASN A 413 19.29 -6.65 6.12
C ASN A 413 20.64 -7.28 6.44
N ALA A 414 21.02 -8.33 5.71
CA ALA A 414 22.18 -9.15 6.06
C ALA A 414 23.02 -9.54 4.83
N ILE A 415 24.31 -9.75 5.08
CA ILE A 415 25.18 -10.50 4.18
C ILE A 415 25.25 -11.93 4.71
N ILE A 416 25.13 -12.91 3.81
CA ILE A 416 25.19 -14.33 4.15
C ILE A 416 26.53 -14.88 3.67
N ASP A 417 27.26 -15.47 4.60
CA ASP A 417 28.56 -16.07 4.31
C ASP A 417 28.44 -17.43 3.58
N GLU A 418 29.59 -18.04 3.29
CA GLU A 418 29.67 -19.35 2.63
C GLU A 418 29.07 -20.52 3.44
N ASN A 419 28.92 -20.35 4.77
CA ASN A 419 28.35 -21.33 5.69
C ASN A 419 26.84 -21.17 5.86
N GLY A 420 26.27 -20.07 5.36
CA GLY A 420 24.87 -19.72 5.54
C GLY A 420 24.60 -18.87 6.79
N ASP A 421 25.64 -18.42 7.48
CA ASP A 421 25.53 -17.56 8.64
C ASP A 421 25.25 -16.11 8.20
N ARG A 422 24.36 -15.43 8.93
CA ARG A 422 23.97 -14.04 8.65
C ARG A 422 24.85 -13.07 9.42
N ASP A 423 25.51 -12.17 8.71
CA ASP A 423 26.15 -10.99 9.27
C ASP A 423 25.27 -9.76 9.06
N TYR A 424 24.69 -9.29 10.15
CA TYR A 424 23.84 -8.10 10.17
C TYR A 424 24.66 -6.81 10.31
N ILE A 425 25.95 -6.87 10.62
CA ILE A 425 26.76 -5.71 11.03
C ILE A 425 27.55 -5.12 9.84
N GLU A 426 27.49 -5.76 8.68
CA GLU A 426 28.17 -5.28 7.48
C GLU A 426 27.32 -4.35 6.59
N ASN A 427 28.01 -3.38 5.97
CA ASN A 427 27.54 -2.35 5.04
C ASN A 427 26.11 -2.52 4.49
N VAL A 428 25.15 -1.76 5.01
CA VAL A 428 23.78 -1.73 4.45
C VAL A 428 23.72 -1.11 3.05
N ILE A 429 24.64 -0.17 2.79
CA ILE A 429 24.83 0.48 1.50
C ILE A 429 26.31 0.42 1.14
N SER A 430 26.67 -0.15 -0.01
CA SER A 430 28.07 -0.17 -0.45
C SER A 430 28.51 1.21 -0.97
N LEU A 431 29.82 1.51 -0.85
CA LEU A 431 30.40 2.82 -1.21
C LEU A 431 29.74 4.02 -0.50
N SER A 432 29.48 3.91 0.81
CA SER A 432 28.81 4.91 1.66
C SER A 432 29.44 6.32 1.66
N ASN A 433 30.70 6.46 1.23
CA ASN A 433 31.42 7.73 1.09
C ASN A 433 30.82 8.71 0.06
N TYR A 434 29.75 8.33 -0.65
CA TYR A 434 29.11 9.14 -1.68
C TYR A 434 27.62 9.48 -1.43
N ILE A 435 27.13 9.30 -0.20
CA ILE A 435 25.80 9.75 0.22
C ILE A 435 25.77 11.28 0.24
N GLU A 436 24.96 11.91 -0.63
CA GLU A 436 24.72 13.36 -0.62
C GLU A 436 23.58 13.67 0.35
N ASN A 437 23.82 13.55 1.66
CA ASN A 437 22.91 14.19 2.61
C ASN A 437 23.67 15.02 3.65
N THR A 438 23.27 16.29 3.75
CA THR A 438 23.87 17.33 4.59
C THR A 438 23.49 17.22 6.07
N ASN A 439 22.60 16.29 6.47
CA ASN A 439 22.22 15.99 7.88
C ASN A 439 22.13 14.46 8.16
N ALA A 440 23.01 13.66 7.56
CA ALA A 440 22.87 12.19 7.37
C ALA A 440 22.73 11.26 8.60
N LYS A 441 22.69 11.74 9.86
CA LYS A 441 22.53 10.88 11.05
C LYS A 441 21.17 10.98 11.75
N ASP A 442 20.40 12.04 11.51
CA ASP A 442 19.19 12.32 12.29
C ASP A 442 17.88 12.02 11.52
N ILE A 443 17.97 11.47 10.30
CA ILE A 443 16.82 11.31 9.36
C ILE A 443 16.75 9.95 8.63
N ASN A 444 17.61 8.98 8.95
CA ASN A 444 17.52 7.60 8.43
C ASN A 444 18.00 6.63 9.52
N ILE A 445 17.42 5.44 9.58
CA ILE A 445 17.74 4.43 10.60
C ILE A 445 18.40 3.21 9.99
N GLY A 446 19.39 2.66 10.70
CA GLY A 446 20.07 1.42 10.33
C GLY A 446 21.17 1.53 9.29
N LEU A 447 21.64 2.74 9.01
CA LEU A 447 22.88 2.93 8.23
C LEU A 447 24.13 2.44 8.95
N ASN A 448 24.11 2.42 10.30
CA ASN A 448 25.10 1.74 11.13
C ASN A 448 24.37 0.56 11.77
N PRO A 449 24.43 -0.63 11.19
CA PRO A 449 23.62 -1.72 11.67
C PRO A 449 24.10 -2.23 13.04
N ASP A 450 23.14 -2.52 13.91
CA ASP A 450 23.31 -3.17 15.22
C ASP A 450 22.22 -4.25 15.28
N VAL A 451 22.55 -5.44 15.80
CA VAL A 451 21.58 -6.53 15.96
C VAL A 451 20.43 -6.15 16.88
N ASN A 452 20.65 -5.25 17.85
CA ASN A 452 19.60 -4.74 18.73
C ASN A 452 18.58 -3.87 17.98
N LEU A 453 18.99 -3.28 16.85
CA LEU A 453 18.15 -2.37 16.07
C LEU A 453 16.87 -3.04 15.54
N ILE A 454 16.91 -4.36 15.31
CA ILE A 454 15.75 -5.11 14.83
C ILE A 454 14.62 -5.01 15.85
N ASN A 455 14.90 -5.39 17.10
CA ASN A 455 13.90 -5.37 18.17
C ASN A 455 13.53 -3.93 18.56
N ASP A 456 14.49 -3.00 18.49
CA ASP A 456 14.25 -1.60 18.80
C ASP A 456 13.31 -0.93 17.79
N ALA A 457 13.34 -1.34 16.50
CA ALA A 457 12.54 -0.74 15.44
C ALA A 457 11.24 -1.49 15.15
N LEU A 458 11.27 -2.81 15.20
CA LEU A 458 10.17 -3.68 14.76
C LEU A 458 9.52 -4.45 15.91
N GLY A 459 10.21 -4.55 17.04
CA GLY A 459 9.75 -5.30 18.19
C GLY A 459 10.34 -6.70 18.32
N LYS A 460 10.02 -7.38 19.42
CA LYS A 460 10.53 -8.72 19.74
C LYS A 460 10.04 -9.81 18.77
N TYR A 461 8.85 -9.63 18.19
CA TYR A 461 8.20 -10.64 17.35
C TYR A 461 8.76 -10.65 15.93
N GLU A 462 8.68 -11.80 15.28
CA GLU A 462 9.00 -11.89 13.85
C GLU A 462 8.03 -11.01 13.06
N VAL A 463 8.59 -10.20 12.15
CA VAL A 463 7.81 -9.27 11.34
C VAL A 463 7.84 -9.72 9.88
N GLU A 464 6.65 -9.90 9.34
CA GLU A 464 6.40 -10.20 7.93
C GLU A 464 5.63 -9.02 7.27
N PRO A 465 5.55 -8.96 5.93
CA PRO A 465 4.65 -8.04 5.25
C PRO A 465 3.19 -8.34 5.60
N VAL A 466 2.48 -7.35 6.11
CA VAL A 466 1.07 -7.46 6.53
C VAL A 466 0.24 -6.35 5.92
N VAL A 467 -1.09 -6.47 6.05
CA VAL A 467 -2.05 -5.47 5.54
C VAL A 467 -1.80 -4.11 6.17
N ASN A 468 -1.49 -4.06 7.47
CA ASN A 468 -1.08 -2.86 8.21
C ASN A 468 -1.97 -1.65 7.91
N HIS A 469 -3.29 -1.81 8.03
CA HIS A 469 -4.31 -0.79 7.72
C HIS A 469 -4.37 -0.25 6.28
N THR A 470 -3.63 -0.80 5.31
CA THR A 470 -3.69 -0.29 3.93
C THR A 470 -5.08 -0.47 3.31
N GLU A 471 -5.59 0.58 2.65
CA GLU A 471 -6.73 0.48 1.72
C GLU A 471 -6.27 0.39 0.26
N LYS A 472 -4.96 0.48 0.02
CA LYS A 472 -4.38 0.42 -1.31
C LYS A 472 -4.32 -1.03 -1.78
N VAL A 473 -4.81 -1.25 -2.99
CA VAL A 473 -4.96 -2.58 -3.57
C VAL A 473 -4.33 -2.68 -4.95
N ALA A 474 -3.95 -3.89 -5.35
CA ALA A 474 -3.39 -4.20 -6.64
C ALA A 474 -4.01 -5.47 -7.25
N GLY A 475 -3.94 -5.58 -8.58
CA GLY A 475 -4.34 -6.76 -9.33
C GLY A 475 -5.84 -6.90 -9.53
N VAL A 476 -6.22 -7.90 -10.31
CA VAL A 476 -7.62 -8.15 -10.69
C VAL A 476 -8.49 -8.55 -9.49
N LYS A 477 -7.85 -9.05 -8.42
CA LYS A 477 -8.48 -9.45 -7.15
C LYS A 477 -8.47 -8.35 -6.08
N ASN A 478 -7.93 -7.17 -6.37
CA ASN A 478 -7.77 -6.08 -5.40
C ASN A 478 -7.04 -6.56 -4.12
N GLU A 479 -5.89 -7.20 -4.30
CA GLU A 479 -5.05 -7.68 -3.20
C GLU A 479 -4.41 -6.49 -2.45
N PRO A 480 -4.34 -6.49 -1.11
CA PRO A 480 -3.75 -5.39 -0.36
C PRO A 480 -2.24 -5.25 -0.65
N ILE A 481 -1.76 -4.02 -0.69
CA ILE A 481 -0.33 -3.74 -0.85
C ILE A 481 0.33 -3.73 0.52
N LEU A 482 0.97 -4.85 0.84
CA LEU A 482 1.51 -5.13 2.16
C LEU A 482 2.68 -4.21 2.53
N THR A 483 2.80 -3.86 3.81
CA THR A 483 3.91 -3.08 4.37
C THR A 483 4.46 -3.75 5.62
N ILE A 484 5.54 -3.19 6.19
CA ILE A 484 6.14 -3.66 7.43
C ILE A 484 5.67 -2.77 8.58
N PRO A 485 5.04 -3.33 9.63
CA PRO A 485 4.66 -2.57 10.80
C PRO A 485 5.91 -2.22 11.61
N ILE A 486 5.87 -1.07 12.30
CA ILE A 486 6.94 -0.61 13.19
C ILE A 486 6.45 -0.59 14.63
N LYS A 487 7.38 -0.79 15.58
CA LYS A 487 7.07 -0.85 17.01
C LYS A 487 6.72 0.56 17.54
N PRO A 488 5.58 0.72 18.25
CA PRO A 488 5.29 1.94 19.02
C PRO A 488 6.38 2.23 20.06
N GLU A 489 6.74 3.50 20.22
CA GLU A 489 7.86 3.96 21.07
C GLU A 489 9.22 3.32 20.70
N GLY A 490 9.32 2.71 19.52
CA GLY A 490 10.54 2.17 18.98
C GLY A 490 11.41 3.25 18.34
N VAL A 491 12.63 2.89 17.94
CA VAL A 491 13.56 3.86 17.33
C VAL A 491 13.06 4.39 15.98
N ALA A 492 12.19 3.64 15.30
CA ALA A 492 11.55 4.05 14.05
C ALA A 492 10.59 5.24 14.21
N GLU A 493 10.13 5.51 15.43
CA GLU A 493 9.32 6.68 15.78
C GLU A 493 10.23 7.79 16.32
N ASN A 494 10.55 8.79 15.49
CA ASN A 494 11.51 9.83 15.87
C ASN A 494 11.02 11.25 15.56
N LYS A 495 10.74 12.01 16.61
CA LYS A 495 10.25 13.39 16.58
C LYS A 495 11.26 14.45 16.12
N SER A 496 12.46 14.08 15.64
CA SER A 496 13.53 15.05 15.35
C SER A 496 13.41 15.78 14.00
N ALA A 497 12.50 15.38 13.11
CA ALA A 497 12.29 16.05 11.82
C ALA A 497 10.81 15.99 11.39
N GLU A 498 10.19 17.16 11.17
CA GLU A 498 8.85 17.24 10.57
C GLU A 498 8.86 16.63 9.16
N GLN A 499 7.99 15.64 8.94
CA GLN A 499 7.76 15.05 7.64
C GLN A 499 6.51 15.65 6.98
N THR A 500 6.44 15.60 5.66
CA THR A 500 5.26 16.08 4.92
C THR A 500 4.88 15.11 3.81
N GLY A 501 3.60 15.11 3.44
CA GLY A 501 3.07 14.23 2.41
C GLY A 501 2.38 13.02 3.01
N ALA A 502 2.37 11.91 2.26
CA ALA A 502 1.73 10.68 2.67
C ALA A 502 2.75 9.53 2.74
N ASP A 503 2.44 8.52 3.55
CA ASP A 503 3.14 7.25 3.61
C ASP A 503 2.74 6.34 2.42
N GLN A 504 3.24 5.09 2.39
CA GLN A 504 2.93 4.13 1.32
C GLN A 504 1.43 3.80 1.22
N ARG A 505 0.72 3.84 2.35
CA ARG A 505 -0.69 3.47 2.46
C ARG A 505 -1.60 4.66 2.13
N GLY A 506 -1.04 5.87 2.11
CA GLY A 506 -1.73 7.11 1.79
C GLY A 506 -2.13 7.93 3.03
N TYR A 507 -1.63 7.56 4.22
CA TYR A 507 -1.86 8.31 5.45
C TYR A 507 -0.86 9.45 5.60
N ALA A 508 -1.25 10.52 6.30
CA ALA A 508 -0.38 11.67 6.54
C ALA A 508 0.88 11.24 7.30
N ARG A 509 2.02 11.87 6.99
CA ARG A 509 3.27 11.68 7.73
C ARG A 509 3.44 12.74 8.81
N ASP A 510 4.14 12.37 9.88
CA ASP A 510 4.55 13.26 10.96
C ASP A 510 5.99 12.98 11.38
N LYS A 511 6.26 11.82 12.00
CA LYS A 511 7.51 11.55 12.73
C LYS A 511 8.15 10.19 12.46
N ASP A 512 7.54 9.32 11.67
CA ASP A 512 8.00 7.93 11.54
C ASP A 512 8.88 7.66 10.32
N PHE A 513 9.88 6.80 10.52
CA PHE A 513 10.81 6.41 9.48
C PHE A 513 10.33 5.27 8.60
N GLY A 514 10.66 5.36 7.31
CA GLY A 514 10.37 4.33 6.33
C GLY A 514 9.02 4.52 5.68
N ALA A 515 8.44 3.43 5.18
CA ALA A 515 7.26 3.41 4.31
C ALA A 515 5.93 3.69 5.01
N VAL A 516 5.90 3.70 6.35
CA VAL A 516 4.67 3.78 7.15
C VAL A 516 4.77 4.89 8.17
N GLU A 517 3.62 5.48 8.50
CA GLU A 517 3.39 6.35 9.66
C GLU A 517 2.33 5.73 10.58
N ILE A 518 2.66 5.52 11.84
CA ILE A 518 1.73 5.04 12.86
C ILE A 518 1.37 6.15 13.84
N ALA A 519 0.18 6.04 14.38
CA ALA A 519 -0.21 6.73 15.60
C ALA A 519 -0.77 5.69 16.56
N TRP A 520 -0.65 5.93 17.85
CA TRP A 520 -1.03 4.91 18.83
C TRP A 520 -1.67 5.49 20.09
N ILE A 521 -2.42 4.61 20.75
CA ILE A 521 -2.94 4.82 22.10
C ILE A 521 -2.32 3.77 23.00
N LYS A 522 -1.48 4.22 23.93
CA LYS A 522 -0.84 3.40 24.94
C LYS A 522 -1.74 3.29 26.16
N TYR A 523 -1.94 2.06 26.60
CA TYR A 523 -2.56 1.70 27.86
C TYR A 523 -1.45 1.22 28.78
N ASP A 524 -1.23 1.95 29.86
CA ASP A 524 -0.20 1.67 30.85
C ASP A 524 -0.88 1.10 32.10
N ALA A 525 -0.44 -0.08 32.55
CA ALA A 525 -1.00 -0.75 33.72
C ALA A 525 -0.74 0.02 35.04
N ASN A 526 0.09 1.07 35.00
CA ASN A 526 0.30 2.03 36.09
C ASN A 526 0.62 1.35 37.43
N GLY A 527 1.67 0.51 37.42
CA GLY A 527 2.10 -0.29 38.57
C GLY A 527 1.41 -1.65 38.69
N GLY A 528 0.44 -1.98 37.83
CA GLY A 528 -0.13 -3.32 37.67
C GLY A 528 0.46 -4.09 36.47
N ILE A 529 -0.22 -5.16 36.07
CA ILE A 529 0.06 -5.98 34.88
C ILE A 529 -1.20 -6.21 34.05
N PHE A 530 -1.04 -6.65 32.81
CA PHE A 530 -2.10 -7.21 31.96
C PHE A 530 -1.92 -8.73 31.87
N ASP A 531 -2.89 -9.51 32.37
CA ASP A 531 -2.84 -10.99 32.40
C ASP A 531 -3.35 -11.60 31.09
N ILE A 532 -2.75 -11.17 29.97
CA ILE A 532 -3.06 -11.61 28.62
C ILE A 532 -1.97 -12.53 28.08
N ASP A 533 -2.33 -13.36 27.10
CA ASP A 533 -1.37 -14.20 26.39
C ASP A 533 -0.39 -13.32 25.60
N GLU A 534 0.88 -13.75 25.49
CA GLU A 534 1.89 -13.04 24.71
C GLU A 534 1.49 -13.02 23.22
N LEU A 535 1.80 -11.93 22.51
CA LEU A 535 1.60 -11.89 21.06
C LEU A 535 2.46 -12.96 20.38
N THR A 536 1.91 -13.56 19.34
CA THR A 536 2.67 -14.49 18.48
C THR A 536 3.18 -13.82 17.21
N GLU A 537 2.48 -12.79 16.74
CA GLU A 537 2.77 -12.01 15.55
C GLU A 537 2.30 -10.57 15.72
N TYR A 538 2.91 -9.64 15.00
CA TYR A 538 2.50 -8.23 14.99
C TYR A 538 2.01 -7.84 13.59
N ASP A 539 0.72 -7.51 13.49
CA ASP A 539 0.04 -7.19 12.23
C ASP A 539 -0.11 -5.68 11.94
N GLY A 540 0.44 -4.84 12.82
CA GLY A 540 0.34 -3.39 12.76
C GLY A 540 -0.87 -2.78 13.47
N THR A 541 -1.73 -3.57 14.12
CA THR A 541 -2.97 -3.07 14.78
C THR A 541 -2.87 -3.02 16.30
N VAL A 542 -2.16 -3.97 16.90
CA VAL A 542 -1.98 -4.09 18.34
C VAL A 542 -0.55 -4.51 18.64
N TYR A 543 0.09 -3.84 19.59
CA TYR A 543 1.43 -4.20 20.03
C TYR A 543 1.50 -4.28 21.56
N TYR A 544 2.22 -5.28 22.08
CA TYR A 544 2.66 -5.37 23.47
C TYR A 544 3.71 -6.47 23.60
N GLU A 545 4.65 -6.32 24.52
CA GLU A 545 5.67 -7.32 24.80
C GLU A 545 5.98 -7.39 26.30
N PRO A 546 6.52 -8.51 26.80
CA PRO A 546 6.93 -8.61 28.20
C PRO A 546 8.03 -7.62 28.53
N ASN A 547 7.95 -6.99 29.70
CA ASN A 547 9.00 -6.11 30.19
C ASN A 547 10.32 -6.86 30.29
N SER A 548 11.39 -6.24 29.78
CA SER A 548 12.74 -6.78 29.83
C SER A 548 13.41 -6.64 31.20
N ASP A 549 12.99 -5.66 32.02
CA ASP A 549 13.69 -5.26 33.23
C ASP A 549 12.74 -4.79 34.36
N GLY A 550 13.20 -4.91 35.61
CA GLY A 550 12.50 -4.38 36.79
C GLY A 550 11.61 -5.40 37.54
N ASP A 551 10.75 -4.90 38.43
CA ASP A 551 9.91 -5.75 39.30
C ASP A 551 8.83 -6.55 38.53
N PHE A 552 8.60 -6.22 37.26
CA PHE A 552 7.63 -6.85 36.36
C PHE A 552 8.28 -7.56 35.17
N THR A 553 9.54 -8.02 35.28
CA THR A 553 10.18 -8.83 34.23
C THR A 553 9.28 -10.00 33.81
N ASP A 554 9.21 -10.25 32.51
CA ASP A 554 8.36 -11.27 31.88
C ASP A 554 6.85 -11.04 32.03
N LYS A 555 6.42 -9.83 32.41
CA LYS A 555 5.00 -9.43 32.47
C LYS A 555 4.69 -8.35 31.46
N ILE A 556 3.46 -8.35 30.94
CA ILE A 556 2.93 -7.27 30.11
C ILE A 556 2.44 -6.15 31.04
N THR A 557 2.94 -4.94 30.84
CA THR A 557 2.44 -3.74 31.57
C THR A 557 2.03 -2.62 30.65
N THR A 558 2.27 -2.76 29.35
CA THR A 558 1.88 -1.80 28.32
C THR A 558 1.13 -2.52 27.22
N TYR A 559 0.14 -1.85 26.66
CA TYR A 559 -0.63 -2.30 25.51
C TYR A 559 -0.85 -1.14 24.57
N TYR A 560 -0.58 -1.31 23.29
CA TYR A 560 -0.76 -0.28 22.28
C TYR A 560 -1.87 -0.71 21.34
N SER A 561 -2.88 0.15 21.22
CA SER A 561 -3.74 0.19 20.04
C SER A 561 -3.02 1.04 19.00
N VAL A 562 -2.75 0.48 17.82
CA VAL A 562 -1.97 1.12 16.76
C VAL A 562 -2.89 1.40 15.57
N GLY A 563 -2.71 2.55 14.95
CA GLY A 563 -3.45 2.99 13.78
C GLY A 563 -2.69 4.07 13.04
N ASN A 564 -3.43 4.98 12.42
CA ASN A 564 -2.87 6.09 11.65
C ASN A 564 -3.50 7.39 12.12
N ILE A 565 -2.81 8.51 11.94
CA ILE A 565 -3.30 9.85 12.28
C ILE A 565 -4.69 10.07 11.65
N ASP A 566 -5.63 10.62 12.43
CA ASP A 566 -7.05 10.82 12.10
C ASP A 566 -7.87 9.52 11.94
N GLY A 567 -7.27 8.34 12.10
CA GLY A 567 -7.97 7.07 12.17
C GLY A 567 -8.78 6.94 13.47
N ASN A 568 -9.81 6.11 13.46
CA ASN A 568 -10.67 5.90 14.63
C ASN A 568 -10.42 4.56 15.32
N THR A 569 -10.63 4.54 16.63
CA THR A 569 -10.58 3.35 17.48
C THR A 569 -11.55 3.53 18.66
N SER A 570 -11.52 2.63 19.63
CA SER A 570 -12.31 2.77 20.86
C SER A 570 -11.46 2.48 22.10
N VAL A 571 -11.83 3.10 23.23
CA VAL A 571 -11.20 2.81 24.53
C VAL A 571 -11.31 1.33 24.85
N VAL A 572 -10.17 0.68 25.07
CA VAL A 572 -10.07 -0.75 25.38
C VAL A 572 -10.59 -1.04 26.80
N ASP A 573 -11.28 -2.17 26.97
CA ASP A 573 -11.69 -2.64 28.30
C ASP A 573 -10.48 -3.19 29.07
N GLY A 574 -10.06 -2.48 30.12
CA GLY A 574 -8.95 -2.92 30.96
C GLY A 574 -9.23 -4.21 31.74
N ASN A 575 -10.49 -4.49 32.09
CA ASN A 575 -10.85 -5.64 32.91
C ASN A 575 -11.13 -6.88 32.05
N GLU A 576 -11.96 -6.76 31.01
CA GLU A 576 -12.33 -7.89 30.16
C GLU A 576 -11.28 -8.23 29.10
N THR A 577 -10.75 -7.22 28.41
CA THR A 577 -9.80 -7.42 27.31
C THR A 577 -8.38 -7.58 27.82
N LEU A 578 -7.92 -6.65 28.66
CA LEU A 578 -6.52 -6.63 29.13
C LEU A 578 -6.30 -7.42 30.42
N LYS A 579 -7.38 -7.88 31.08
CA LYS A 579 -7.30 -8.60 32.37
C LYS A 579 -6.35 -7.90 33.34
N ALA A 580 -6.53 -6.58 33.47
CA ALA A 580 -5.67 -5.73 34.27
C ALA A 580 -5.70 -6.18 35.73
N ASN A 581 -4.52 -6.39 36.31
CA ASN A 581 -4.35 -6.89 37.66
C ASN A 581 -3.34 -6.06 38.43
N LEU A 582 -3.74 -5.64 39.63
CA LEU A 582 -2.85 -5.11 40.65
C LEU A 582 -3.24 -5.73 41.99
N ASP A 583 -2.28 -6.36 42.67
CA ASP A 583 -2.54 -7.13 43.89
C ASP A 583 -3.25 -6.26 44.95
N GLY A 584 -4.39 -6.76 45.43
CA GLY A 584 -5.24 -6.07 46.41
C GLY A 584 -5.99 -4.84 45.89
N LYS A 585 -6.04 -4.60 44.58
CA LYS A 585 -6.73 -3.45 43.94
C LYS A 585 -7.69 -3.89 42.85
N VAL A 586 -8.64 -3.00 42.53
CA VAL A 586 -9.61 -3.17 41.44
C VAL A 586 -9.37 -2.09 40.39
N PHE A 587 -9.38 -2.50 39.12
CA PHE A 587 -9.32 -1.57 37.99
C PHE A 587 -10.60 -0.73 37.93
N LYS A 588 -10.48 0.60 37.97
CA LYS A 588 -11.61 1.54 37.93
C LYS A 588 -11.86 2.14 36.54
N GLY A 589 -10.86 2.17 35.67
CA GLY A 589 -10.92 2.82 34.36
C GLY A 589 -9.60 3.47 33.99
N TRP A 590 -9.65 4.39 33.02
CA TRP A 590 -8.49 5.04 32.42
C TRP A 590 -8.40 6.53 32.75
N SER A 591 -7.20 7.07 32.88
CA SER A 591 -6.95 8.52 32.98
C SER A 591 -5.69 8.91 32.22
N THR A 592 -5.64 10.15 31.76
CA THR A 592 -4.40 10.75 31.22
C THR A 592 -3.42 11.20 32.31
N ASP A 593 -3.86 11.27 33.57
CA ASP A 593 -3.01 11.55 34.73
C ASP A 593 -2.58 10.25 35.41
N PRO A 594 -1.27 9.90 35.45
CA PRO A 594 -0.79 8.69 36.13
C PRO A 594 -1.07 8.70 37.65
N GLY A 595 -1.32 9.88 38.25
CA GLY A 595 -1.65 10.05 39.66
C GLY A 595 -3.15 10.06 39.97
N ALA A 596 -4.02 9.82 38.99
CA ALA A 596 -5.46 9.90 39.16
C ALA A 596 -6.00 8.85 40.16
N THR A 597 -7.01 9.24 40.94
CA THR A 597 -7.72 8.35 41.89
C THR A 597 -9.12 7.95 41.41
N GLU A 598 -9.62 8.63 40.38
CA GLU A 598 -10.84 8.34 39.65
C GLU A 598 -10.56 8.43 38.14
N PRO A 599 -11.24 7.64 37.30
CA PRO A 599 -11.04 7.66 35.85
C PRO A 599 -11.56 8.95 35.22
N ASP A 600 -11.00 9.30 34.06
CA ASP A 600 -11.41 10.44 33.26
C ASP A 600 -12.76 10.15 32.57
N GLU A 601 -13.74 11.05 32.71
CA GLU A 601 -15.08 10.90 32.10
C GLU A 601 -15.07 10.87 30.55
N ASN A 602 -13.97 11.31 29.93
CA ASN A 602 -13.81 11.33 28.48
C ASN A 602 -13.26 10.01 27.91
N TYR A 603 -12.81 9.08 28.77
CA TYR A 603 -12.26 7.78 28.35
C TYR A 603 -13.00 6.58 28.99
N PRO A 604 -14.34 6.53 29.00
CA PRO A 604 -15.03 5.32 29.42
C PRO A 604 -14.81 4.21 28.38
N VAL A 605 -14.87 2.94 28.82
CA VAL A 605 -14.72 1.78 27.94
C VAL A 605 -15.68 1.87 26.75
N GLY A 606 -15.17 1.59 25.54
CA GLY A 606 -15.93 1.64 24.30
C GLY A 606 -16.17 3.05 23.73
N GLN A 607 -15.71 4.11 24.40
CA GLN A 607 -15.74 5.47 23.84
C GLN A 607 -14.92 5.52 22.55
N GLU A 608 -15.51 6.07 21.48
CA GLU A 608 -14.79 6.32 20.24
C GLU A 608 -13.69 7.36 20.46
N LEU A 609 -12.50 7.03 19.96
CA LEU A 609 -11.31 7.87 19.95
C LEU A 609 -10.80 8.02 18.53
N THR A 610 -10.05 9.10 18.32
CA THR A 610 -9.28 9.33 17.08
C THR A 610 -7.81 9.34 17.44
N TYR A 611 -6.98 8.67 16.64
CA TYR A 611 -5.54 8.73 16.79
C TYR A 611 -5.04 10.13 16.41
N VAL A 612 -4.19 10.70 17.25
CA VAL A 612 -3.58 12.02 17.07
C VAL A 612 -2.07 11.89 16.83
N ASP A 613 -1.49 12.86 16.15
CA ASP A 613 -0.05 12.98 15.87
C ASP A 613 0.83 12.90 17.13
N ASP A 614 0.39 13.52 18.23
CA ASP A 614 1.11 13.47 19.51
C ASP A 614 0.99 12.13 20.25
N ASN A 615 0.22 11.16 19.72
CA ASN A 615 -0.24 9.94 20.39
C ASN A 615 -1.05 10.21 21.68
N LEU A 616 -1.57 9.15 22.29
CA LEU A 616 -2.28 9.23 23.58
C LEU A 616 -1.76 8.16 24.55
N THR A 617 -1.55 8.52 25.81
CA THR A 617 -1.30 7.56 26.89
C THR A 617 -2.41 7.62 27.91
N LEU A 618 -2.93 6.44 28.27
CA LEU A 618 -3.96 6.20 29.26
C LEU A 618 -3.40 5.29 30.35
N TYR A 619 -3.42 5.77 31.59
CA TYR A 619 -2.95 5.04 32.77
C TYR A 619 -4.13 4.38 33.47
N ALA A 620 -3.93 3.13 33.89
CA ALA A 620 -4.91 2.42 34.71
C ALA A 620 -5.11 3.15 36.04
N VAL A 621 -6.37 3.34 36.42
CA VAL A 621 -6.76 3.89 37.73
C VAL A 621 -7.14 2.75 38.65
N TRP A 622 -6.49 2.68 39.81
CA TRP A 622 -6.66 1.59 40.77
C TRP A 622 -7.42 2.05 42.01
N GLY A 623 -8.45 1.29 42.37
CA GLY A 623 -9.23 1.44 43.61
C GLY A 623 -8.92 0.35 44.61
N GLU A 624 -9.25 0.57 45.89
CA GLU A 624 -9.42 -0.56 46.80
C GLU A 624 -10.52 -1.49 46.29
N ASP A 625 -10.39 -2.79 46.55
CA ASP A 625 -11.52 -3.73 46.53
C ASP A 625 -12.44 -3.43 47.73
N THR A 626 -12.96 -2.20 47.78
CA THR A 626 -14.20 -1.97 48.49
C THR A 626 -15.25 -2.62 47.62
N PRO A 627 -16.00 -3.64 48.09
CA PRO A 627 -17.16 -4.10 47.35
C PRO A 627 -17.92 -2.84 46.95
N SER A 628 -18.13 -2.66 45.64
CA SER A 628 -19.22 -1.82 45.17
C SER A 628 -20.38 -2.11 46.11
N PRO A 629 -20.97 -1.11 46.79
CA PRO A 629 -22.00 -1.40 47.78
C PRO A 629 -22.94 -2.39 47.12
N GLU A 630 -23.01 -3.61 47.69
CA GLU A 630 -23.89 -4.69 47.23
C GLU A 630 -25.16 -4.01 46.77
N PRO A 631 -25.66 -4.29 45.54
CA PRO A 631 -26.83 -3.59 45.02
C PRO A 631 -27.84 -3.62 46.14
N SER A 632 -28.09 -2.44 46.69
CA SER A 632 -29.06 -2.33 47.74
C SER A 632 -30.33 -2.90 47.11
N ASP A 633 -31.01 -3.83 47.78
CA ASP A 633 -32.39 -4.17 47.40
C ASP A 633 -33.26 -2.90 47.37
N LYS A 634 -32.72 -1.78 47.88
CA LYS A 634 -33.22 -0.43 47.69
C LYS A 634 -32.79 0.20 46.37
N LEU A 635 -33.81 0.63 45.64
CA LEU A 635 -33.76 1.48 44.47
C LEU A 635 -33.66 2.95 44.90
N THR A 636 -33.05 3.76 44.05
CA THR A 636 -32.85 5.20 44.26
C THR A 636 -33.40 5.99 43.09
N VAL A 637 -33.81 7.23 43.37
CA VAL A 637 -34.18 8.21 42.35
C VAL A 637 -33.17 9.35 42.36
N ASN A 638 -32.42 9.47 41.26
CA ASN A 638 -31.44 10.53 41.09
C ASN A 638 -32.01 11.61 40.17
N TYR A 639 -31.70 12.87 40.45
CA TYR A 639 -32.05 13.99 39.60
C TYR A 639 -30.80 14.52 38.91
N ASN A 640 -30.92 14.90 37.64
CA ASN A 640 -29.84 15.49 36.87
C ASN A 640 -30.33 16.81 36.24
N GLY A 641 -29.62 17.91 36.53
CA GLY A 641 -29.96 19.26 36.04
C GLY A 641 -29.89 19.42 34.52
N ASN A 642 -29.38 18.42 33.78
CA ASN A 642 -29.36 18.31 32.33
C ASN A 642 -28.88 19.59 31.61
N GLY A 643 -27.64 19.97 31.91
CA GLY A 643 -27.01 21.17 31.38
C GLY A 643 -27.51 22.48 31.99
N HIS A 644 -28.00 22.46 33.25
CA HIS A 644 -28.24 23.67 34.04
C HIS A 644 -26.96 24.52 34.15
N THR A 645 -27.14 25.84 34.27
CA THR A 645 -26.04 26.81 34.43
C THR A 645 -25.87 27.27 35.87
N SER A 646 -26.93 27.19 36.68
CA SER A 646 -26.92 27.57 38.10
C SER A 646 -28.07 26.88 38.86
N GLY A 647 -28.00 26.94 40.20
CA GLY A 647 -28.98 26.31 41.08
C GLY A 647 -28.53 24.95 41.61
N ASN A 648 -29.32 24.39 42.53
CA ASN A 648 -29.06 23.07 43.10
C ASN A 648 -30.06 22.07 42.55
N VAL A 649 -29.55 20.98 41.99
CA VAL A 649 -30.36 19.82 41.61
C VAL A 649 -30.92 19.18 42.89
N PRO A 650 -32.24 18.87 42.96
CA PRO A 650 -32.81 18.26 44.15
C PRO A 650 -32.20 16.88 44.41
N THR A 651 -32.07 16.53 45.68
CA THR A 651 -31.59 15.21 46.09
C THR A 651 -32.72 14.49 46.79
N ASP A 652 -33.16 13.37 46.21
CA ASP A 652 -33.98 12.42 46.95
C ASP A 652 -33.07 11.59 47.85
N LYS A 653 -33.40 11.56 49.14
CA LYS A 653 -32.64 10.83 50.16
C LYS A 653 -33.35 9.56 50.60
N ILE A 654 -34.48 9.25 49.96
CA ILE A 654 -35.27 8.05 50.23
C ILE A 654 -34.70 6.89 49.41
N GLU A 655 -34.53 5.78 50.10
CA GLU A 655 -34.23 4.48 49.53
C GLU A 655 -35.55 3.69 49.41
N TYR A 656 -35.84 3.13 48.25
CA TYR A 656 -37.14 2.54 47.89
C TYR A 656 -37.05 1.04 47.66
N ASP A 657 -38.02 0.25 48.09
CA ASP A 657 -38.16 -1.14 47.61
C ASP A 657 -38.76 -1.16 46.18
N SER A 658 -38.46 -2.21 45.40
CA SER A 658 -39.13 -2.41 44.10
C SER A 658 -40.65 -2.54 44.29
N GLY A 659 -41.42 -1.68 43.62
CA GLY A 659 -42.86 -1.56 43.80
C GLY A 659 -43.31 -0.38 44.67
N ASP A 660 -42.38 0.33 45.31
CA ASP A 660 -42.69 1.54 46.06
C ASP A 660 -43.12 2.70 45.15
N THR A 661 -43.90 3.61 45.74
CA THR A 661 -44.33 4.84 45.06
C THR A 661 -43.35 5.98 45.39
N VAL A 662 -42.73 6.53 44.35
CA VAL A 662 -41.88 7.72 44.43
C VAL A 662 -42.73 8.96 44.18
N GLU A 663 -42.54 10.03 44.97
CA GLU A 663 -43.05 11.37 44.67
C GLU A 663 -41.95 12.23 44.04
N VAL A 664 -42.21 12.78 42.85
CA VAL A 664 -41.21 13.51 42.07
C VAL A 664 -40.92 14.88 42.68
N LEU A 665 -39.66 15.11 43.06
CA LEU A 665 -39.19 16.36 43.63
C LEU A 665 -39.25 17.53 42.65
N ASN A 666 -39.48 18.73 43.19
CA ASN A 666 -39.47 19.96 42.42
C ASN A 666 -38.04 20.39 42.08
N GLY A 667 -37.78 20.79 40.84
CA GLY A 667 -36.56 21.49 40.41
C GLY A 667 -36.49 22.95 40.84
N LYS A 668 -37.03 23.31 42.02
CA LYS A 668 -37.16 24.71 42.45
C LYS A 668 -35.78 25.34 42.63
N GLY A 669 -35.47 26.35 41.82
CA GLY A 669 -34.20 27.08 41.86
C GLY A 669 -33.14 26.55 40.89
N LEU A 670 -33.47 25.56 40.04
CA LEU A 670 -32.66 25.21 38.88
C LEU A 670 -32.83 26.26 37.79
N GLU A 671 -31.71 26.68 37.21
CA GLU A 671 -31.65 27.70 36.17
C GLU A 671 -30.75 27.23 35.02
N LYS A 672 -31.17 27.54 33.79
CA LYS A 672 -30.39 27.34 32.58
C LYS A 672 -30.53 28.59 31.72
N GLU A 673 -29.42 29.28 31.47
CA GLU A 673 -29.42 30.55 30.75
C GLU A 673 -30.15 30.45 29.40
N GLY A 674 -31.22 31.22 29.23
CA GLY A 674 -32.07 31.22 28.02
C GLY A 674 -33.11 30.11 27.94
N TYR A 675 -33.36 29.36 29.03
CA TYR A 675 -34.33 28.26 29.07
C TYR A 675 -35.17 28.27 30.36
N ILE A 676 -36.41 27.79 30.26
CA ILE A 676 -37.36 27.58 31.34
C ILE A 676 -37.41 26.09 31.71
N PHE A 677 -37.29 25.75 32.99
CA PHE A 677 -37.49 24.40 33.49
C PHE A 677 -38.96 23.99 33.36
N LYS A 678 -39.24 22.86 32.71
CA LYS A 678 -40.62 22.39 32.45
C LYS A 678 -41.01 21.18 33.30
N GLY A 679 -40.06 20.39 33.76
CA GLY A 679 -40.28 19.15 34.50
C GLY A 679 -39.17 18.15 34.25
N TRP A 680 -39.45 16.87 34.48
CA TRP A 680 -38.47 15.79 34.43
C TRP A 680 -38.82 14.73 33.38
N SER A 681 -37.80 14.02 32.87
CA SER A 681 -37.94 12.86 31.98
C SER A 681 -36.93 11.78 32.33
N THR A 682 -37.25 10.51 32.07
CA THR A 682 -36.28 9.41 32.23
C THR A 682 -35.29 9.32 31.06
N ASP A 683 -35.56 10.01 29.95
CA ASP A 683 -34.66 10.11 28.81
C ASP A 683 -33.97 11.48 28.78
N ARG A 684 -32.63 11.47 28.80
CA ARG A 684 -31.79 12.67 28.80
C ARG A 684 -32.00 13.58 27.60
N TYR A 685 -32.44 13.01 26.47
CA TYR A 685 -32.67 13.71 25.21
C TYR A 685 -34.14 14.08 24.95
N SER A 686 -35.04 13.75 25.89
CA SER A 686 -36.45 14.01 25.70
C SER A 686 -36.77 15.51 25.78
N GLU A 687 -37.40 16.04 24.73
CA GLU A 687 -37.98 17.39 24.73
C GLU A 687 -39.35 17.45 25.43
N LYS A 688 -39.88 16.29 25.85
CA LYS A 688 -41.21 16.18 26.49
C LYS A 688 -41.06 15.87 27.97
N VAL A 689 -41.81 16.64 28.78
CA VAL A 689 -41.96 16.37 30.21
C VAL A 689 -42.73 15.07 30.41
N GLN A 690 -42.15 14.16 31.20
CA GLN A 690 -42.78 12.91 31.61
C GLN A 690 -43.36 13.01 33.03
N TYR A 691 -42.69 13.76 33.91
CA TYR A 691 -43.11 13.97 35.29
C TYR A 691 -42.99 15.43 35.71
N LEU A 692 -44.04 15.97 36.33
CA LEU A 692 -44.06 17.24 37.03
C LEU A 692 -43.77 17.06 38.52
N ALA A 693 -43.44 18.15 39.21
CA ALA A 693 -43.25 18.13 40.65
C ALA A 693 -44.54 17.69 41.38
N GLY A 694 -44.42 16.71 42.27
CA GLY A 694 -45.54 16.10 42.99
C GLY A 694 -46.25 14.96 42.24
N ASP A 695 -45.86 14.67 40.99
CA ASP A 695 -46.30 13.45 40.32
C ASP A 695 -45.73 12.22 41.04
N THR A 696 -46.35 11.06 40.82
CA THR A 696 -45.88 9.80 41.41
C THR A 696 -45.67 8.72 40.37
N PHE A 697 -44.69 7.84 40.59
CA PHE A 697 -44.49 6.64 39.78
C PHE A 697 -44.04 5.45 40.63
N ILE A 698 -44.25 4.24 40.12
CA ILE A 698 -43.81 3.00 40.77
C ILE A 698 -42.39 2.69 40.33
N ILE A 699 -41.46 2.66 41.27
CA ILE A 699 -40.06 2.37 40.98
C ILE A 699 -39.82 0.86 40.90
N LYS A 700 -39.14 0.42 39.85
CA LYS A 700 -38.80 -1.00 39.62
C LYS A 700 -37.31 -1.25 39.46
N GLU A 701 -36.58 -0.18 39.14
CA GLU A 701 -35.13 -0.12 38.99
C GLU A 701 -34.65 1.29 39.38
N ASN A 702 -33.34 1.46 39.61
CA ASN A 702 -32.76 2.79 39.85
C ASN A 702 -33.13 3.73 38.71
N THR A 703 -33.72 4.88 39.04
CA THR A 703 -34.29 5.78 38.05
C THR A 703 -33.57 7.13 38.11
N THR A 704 -33.05 7.61 36.97
CA THR A 704 -32.53 8.98 36.85
C THR A 704 -33.53 9.85 36.10
N LEU A 705 -33.87 10.99 36.70
CA LEU A 705 -34.77 12.00 36.15
C LEU A 705 -33.95 13.21 35.68
N TYR A 706 -33.95 13.43 34.36
CA TYR A 706 -33.26 14.53 33.69
C TYR A 706 -34.19 15.73 33.53
N ALA A 707 -33.67 16.92 33.83
CA ALA A 707 -34.42 18.16 33.66
C ALA A 707 -34.77 18.39 32.17
N VAL A 708 -36.04 18.72 31.91
CA VAL A 708 -36.54 19.11 30.60
C VAL A 708 -36.61 20.63 30.54
N TRP A 709 -35.95 21.19 29.54
CA TRP A 709 -35.78 22.62 29.35
C TRP A 709 -36.48 23.07 28.06
N GLU A 710 -37.28 24.14 28.13
CA GLU A 710 -37.86 24.80 26.96
C GLU A 710 -37.16 26.14 26.77
N LYS A 711 -36.81 26.49 25.53
CA LYS A 711 -36.15 27.76 25.25
C LYS A 711 -37.09 28.92 25.62
N ASP A 712 -36.58 29.90 26.35
CA ASP A 712 -37.35 31.11 26.66
C ASP A 712 -37.35 32.01 25.41
N ASP A 713 -38.52 32.19 24.80
CA ASP A 713 -38.69 32.94 23.54
C ASP A 713 -38.92 34.46 23.76
N TYR A 714 -38.59 34.99 24.93
CA TYR A 714 -38.75 36.42 25.30
C TYR A 714 -37.45 37.20 25.49
#